data_AF-A0A9E6BLY5-F1
#
_entry.id   AF-A0A9E6BLY5-F1
#
_cell.length_a   1.000
_cell.length_b   1.000
_cell.length_c   1.000
_cell.angle_alpha   90.00
_cell.angle_beta   90.00
_cell.angle_gamma   90.00
#
_symmetry.space_group_name_H-M   'P 1'
#
loop_
_entity.id
_entity.type
_entity.pdbx_description
1 polymer ?
#
loop_
_entity_poly.entity_id
_entity_poly.type
_entity_poly.pdbx_seq_one_letter_code
_entity_poly.pdbx_strand_id
1 'polypeptide(L)'
;MSDQQATFRRFEDGANPNDWDLEDKIFQQDKSHKCPTYVHKTPPCQGSCPSGHEIRGWLAIARGMDKPPVEGMAWQEYAFERMLEANPFPATMGRVCPAPCEAGCNRNEVDDTVGINAVEQYVGDWANEHDIKAPAVGTDTGRKVAVVGGGPAGLAAAFFLRRQGHGVTLFEANDELGGMMRFGIPGYRTPREMLDTEIGRITSMGVDVHTNTRVGKDISIEKLEQSFDAIFWALGAQNGRPLPVEGWEGTENCINGIEFLDAFNKGYVLGTANRVVVVGGGDTSIDVASVARRLGHITHVASTDHPDGTLIDFTAQDVAGSLVREGMQATLTSLFPIEQMTAAEHEREDAKREGVDIKGGVMPLEVIKDANGRAIALKMCECDMKGNAPVAREGTEFTIECDIIISAIGQSGDMTGVEEMDNGRGFIDTEAGYKVKGRDKHFAGGDILKPHLLTTAIGQGRIAAETITDYLDDGDIDKRPRVDVHHFNLMAELHQRGKDPEAYDHMQTRGTNDAAFAVHNYEDRSATQIIRHTELFKGHFDLIPRGRRDEVHIEGDAVLGNFEERIIAYSEEQAQKEGERCLSCGMCFECDNCVIYCPQDAVFRVKKSDRTVGRYVDTDYTKCIGCHICADVCPTGYIKMGLGE
;
A
#
# COMPACT_ATOMS: atom_id res chain seq x y z
N MET A 1 -4.89 13.99 21.77
CA MET A 1 -3.68 13.47 22.44
C MET A 1 -3.78 13.90 23.90
N SER A 2 -3.69 13.00 24.87
CA SER A 2 -3.57 13.41 26.26
C SER A 2 -2.23 14.14 26.44
N ASP A 3 -2.22 15.31 27.09
CA ASP A 3 -1.03 16.11 27.42
C ASP A 3 -0.01 15.41 28.34
N GLN A 4 -0.07 14.08 28.49
CA GLN A 4 0.94 13.31 29.20
C GLN A 4 2.14 13.10 28.28
N GLN A 5 3.12 13.99 28.39
CA GLN A 5 4.46 13.76 27.87
C GLN A 5 4.96 12.39 28.35
N ALA A 6 5.48 11.58 27.43
CA ALA A 6 6.12 10.32 27.79
C ALA A 6 7.23 10.60 28.81
N THR A 7 7.08 10.05 30.02
CA THR A 7 8.07 10.27 31.07
C THR A 7 9.13 9.17 31.03
N PHE A 8 10.33 9.47 31.51
CA PHE A 8 11.36 8.46 31.77
C PHE A 8 10.98 7.52 32.92
N ARG A 9 9.89 7.81 33.67
CA ARG A 9 9.43 6.99 34.78
C ARG A 9 8.59 5.84 34.24
N ARG A 10 9.07 4.62 34.46
CA ARG A 10 8.33 3.39 34.16
C ARG A 10 7.24 3.07 35.18
N PHE A 11 7.33 3.63 36.38
CA PHE A 11 6.40 3.39 37.50
C PHE A 11 5.74 4.69 37.94
N GLU A 12 4.49 4.59 38.39
CA GLU A 12 3.72 5.71 38.93
C GLU A 12 4.25 6.14 40.30
N ASP A 13 4.06 7.42 40.66
CA ASP A 13 4.47 7.94 41.96
C ASP A 13 3.66 7.27 43.08
N GLY A 14 4.38 6.65 44.02
CA GLY A 14 3.78 5.89 45.14
C GLY A 14 3.69 4.38 44.91
N ALA A 15 4.01 3.88 43.70
CA ALA A 15 4.15 2.45 43.46
C ALA A 15 5.23 1.84 44.38
N ASN A 16 4.87 0.77 45.07
CA ASN A 16 5.73 0.07 46.03
C ASN A 16 6.00 -1.36 45.54
N PRO A 17 7.17 -1.95 45.84
CA PRO A 17 7.41 -3.38 45.65
C PRO A 17 6.29 -4.32 46.14
N ASN A 18 5.50 -3.93 47.15
CA ASN A 18 4.33 -4.70 47.63
C ASN A 18 3.15 -4.73 46.64
N ASP A 19 3.11 -3.84 45.66
CA ASP A 19 2.14 -3.86 44.56
C ASP A 19 2.53 -4.87 43.48
N TRP A 20 3.69 -5.51 43.64
CA TRP A 20 4.25 -6.47 42.69
C TRP A 20 4.37 -7.84 43.35
N ASP A 21 4.00 -8.87 42.60
CA ASP A 21 4.45 -10.20 42.91
C ASP A 21 5.94 -10.31 42.56
N LEU A 22 6.79 -10.21 43.59
CA LEU A 22 8.24 -10.30 43.44
C LEU A 22 8.69 -11.73 43.15
N GLU A 23 7.92 -12.77 43.51
CA GLU A 23 8.22 -14.17 43.15
C GLU A 23 7.97 -14.39 41.65
N ASP A 24 6.95 -13.74 41.08
CA ASP A 24 6.72 -13.72 39.62
C ASP A 24 7.79 -12.95 38.85
N LYS A 25 8.45 -11.98 39.49
CA LYS A 25 9.43 -11.11 38.82
C LYS A 25 10.88 -11.50 39.05
N ILE A 26 11.28 -12.05 40.20
CA ILE A 26 12.69 -12.17 40.54
C ILE A 26 12.95 -13.32 41.54
N PHE A 27 13.69 -14.34 41.06
CA PHE A 27 14.33 -15.44 41.79
C PHE A 27 13.42 -16.53 42.41
N GLN A 28 13.78 -17.79 42.14
CA GLN A 28 13.52 -18.90 43.05
C GLN A 28 14.78 -19.11 43.88
N GLN A 29 14.79 -18.60 45.11
CA GLN A 29 15.94 -18.66 46.03
C GLN A 29 17.17 -17.90 45.49
N ASP A 30 18.27 -18.61 45.17
CA ASP A 30 19.54 -18.05 44.70
C ASP A 30 19.69 -18.08 43.16
N LYS A 31 18.64 -18.51 42.42
CA LYS A 31 18.69 -18.68 40.97
C LYS A 31 17.48 -18.06 40.28
N SER A 32 17.69 -17.51 39.09
CA SER A 32 16.61 -17.09 38.19
C SER A 32 16.59 -17.99 36.96
N HIS A 33 15.41 -18.55 36.64
CA HIS A 33 15.15 -19.20 35.34
C HIS A 33 14.71 -18.17 34.29
N LYS A 34 14.55 -16.90 34.69
CA LYS A 34 14.13 -15.78 33.83
C LYS A 34 15.36 -14.99 33.41
N CYS A 35 16.02 -15.49 32.37
CA CYS A 35 17.11 -14.82 31.67
C CYS A 35 16.58 -14.02 30.47
N PRO A 36 17.32 -12.99 30.00
CA PRO A 36 16.92 -12.24 28.83
C PRO A 36 17.01 -13.09 27.56
N THR A 37 16.03 -12.90 26.69
CA THR A 37 15.94 -13.45 25.35
C THR A 37 15.56 -12.33 24.40
N TYR A 38 16.27 -12.29 23.28
CA TYR A 38 16.10 -11.35 22.19
C TYR A 38 14.99 -11.85 21.25
N VAL A 39 13.77 -11.35 21.50
CA VAL A 39 12.56 -11.78 20.78
C VAL A 39 12.27 -10.82 19.66
N HIS A 40 12.53 -11.28 18.44
CA HIS A 40 12.20 -10.55 17.24
C HIS A 40 10.67 -10.57 17.01
N LYS A 41 10.09 -9.41 16.72
CA LYS A 41 8.66 -9.29 16.36
C LYS A 41 8.46 -8.31 15.21
N THR A 42 7.34 -8.46 14.51
CA THR A 42 6.97 -7.59 13.39
C THR A 42 6.47 -6.25 13.92
N PRO A 43 6.92 -5.11 13.38
CA PRO A 43 6.40 -3.79 13.71
C PRO A 43 4.99 -3.60 13.13
N PRO A 44 4.11 -2.81 13.77
CA PRO A 44 2.73 -2.66 13.32
C PRO A 44 2.59 -1.94 11.97
N CYS A 45 3.56 -1.11 11.58
CA CYS A 45 3.59 -0.50 10.25
C CYS A 45 3.66 -1.57 9.14
N GLN A 46 4.49 -2.60 9.32
CA GLN A 46 4.56 -3.74 8.40
C GLN A 46 3.27 -4.56 8.46
N GLY A 47 2.79 -4.89 9.65
CA GLY A 47 1.54 -5.65 9.82
C GLY A 47 0.28 -4.95 9.27
N SER A 48 0.34 -3.64 9.06
CA SER A 48 -0.74 -2.85 8.45
C SER A 48 -0.54 -2.57 6.96
N CYS A 49 0.59 -3.00 6.38
CA CYS A 49 0.91 -2.80 4.97
C CYS A 49 0.35 -3.96 4.12
N PRO A 50 -0.64 -3.71 3.24
CA PRO A 50 -1.27 -4.79 2.47
C PRO A 50 -0.35 -5.47 1.45
N SER A 51 0.63 -4.76 0.87
CA SER A 51 1.66 -5.38 0.02
C SER A 51 2.66 -6.24 0.81
N GLY A 52 2.78 -5.98 2.12
CA GLY A 52 3.63 -6.73 3.03
C GLY A 52 5.09 -6.26 3.08
N HIS A 53 5.36 -4.97 2.86
CA HIS A 53 6.71 -4.39 2.94
C HIS A 53 7.45 -4.72 4.23
N GLU A 54 8.79 -4.80 4.15
CA GLU A 54 9.69 -4.84 5.31
C GLU A 54 10.12 -3.41 5.72
N ILE A 55 9.13 -2.60 6.13
CA ILE A 55 9.26 -1.17 6.38
C ILE A 55 10.39 -0.81 7.34
N ARG A 56 10.52 -1.54 8.44
CA ARG A 56 11.55 -1.23 9.44
C ARG A 56 12.95 -1.38 8.88
N GLY A 57 13.23 -2.38 8.04
CA GLY A 57 14.58 -2.57 7.53
C GLY A 57 14.96 -1.59 6.43
N TRP A 58 14.09 -1.20 5.50
CA TRP A 58 14.47 -0.13 4.57
C TRP A 58 14.55 1.26 5.24
N LEU A 59 13.80 1.51 6.32
CA LEU A 59 14.06 2.67 7.20
C LEU A 59 15.38 2.55 7.96
N ALA A 60 15.78 1.33 8.38
CA ALA A 60 17.08 1.07 8.99
C ALA A 60 18.23 1.36 8.02
N ILE A 61 18.05 1.07 6.73
CA ILE A 61 18.99 1.43 5.66
C ILE A 61 19.04 2.95 5.50
N ALA A 62 17.89 3.63 5.42
CA ALA A 62 17.83 5.08 5.28
C ALA A 62 18.57 5.82 6.42
N ARG A 63 18.42 5.38 7.68
CA ARG A 63 19.18 5.96 8.82
C ARG A 63 20.64 5.48 8.94
N GLY A 64 21.13 4.70 7.98
CA GLY A 64 22.51 4.18 7.95
C GLY A 64 22.83 3.10 9.00
N MET A 65 21.81 2.50 9.62
CA MET A 65 21.98 1.42 10.60
C MET A 65 22.29 0.08 9.90
N ASP A 66 21.48 -0.27 8.90
CA ASP A 66 21.76 -1.39 7.99
C ASP A 66 22.51 -0.85 6.77
N LYS A 67 23.72 -1.37 6.51
CA LYS A 67 24.59 -0.85 5.44
C LYS A 67 24.64 -1.84 4.29
N PRO A 68 24.74 -1.35 3.04
CA PRO A 68 24.87 -2.22 1.88
C PRO A 68 25.94 -3.30 2.08
N PRO A 69 25.65 -4.56 1.71
CA PRO A 69 26.57 -5.68 1.83
C PRO A 69 27.69 -5.63 0.78
N VAL A 70 27.44 -4.96 -0.35
CA VAL A 70 28.37 -4.80 -1.47
C VAL A 70 29.09 -3.46 -1.35
N GLU A 71 30.43 -3.48 -1.43
CA GLU A 71 31.24 -2.26 -1.40
C GLU A 71 30.92 -1.36 -2.60
N GLY A 72 30.68 -0.07 -2.35
CA GLY A 72 30.36 0.93 -3.37
C GLY A 72 28.88 1.03 -3.76
N MET A 73 28.02 0.13 -3.29
CA MET A 73 26.58 0.18 -3.50
C MET A 73 25.95 1.36 -2.75
N ALA A 74 25.06 2.10 -3.41
CA ALA A 74 24.31 3.18 -2.80
C ALA A 74 23.29 2.63 -1.78
N TRP A 75 23.04 3.36 -0.70
CA TRP A 75 22.05 2.90 0.29
C TRP A 75 20.63 2.90 -0.30
N GLN A 76 20.35 3.81 -1.22
CA GLN A 76 19.09 3.91 -1.95
C GLN A 76 18.83 2.65 -2.77
N GLU A 77 19.84 2.15 -3.48
CA GLU A 77 19.76 0.90 -4.25
C GLU A 77 19.45 -0.28 -3.32
N TYR A 78 20.13 -0.38 -2.18
CA TYR A 78 19.90 -1.45 -1.22
C TYR A 78 18.51 -1.36 -0.55
N ALA A 79 18.03 -0.15 -0.25
CA ALA A 79 16.67 0.07 0.25
C ALA A 79 15.62 -0.28 -0.81
N PHE A 80 15.88 0.07 -2.07
CA PHE A 80 15.00 -0.25 -3.20
C PHE A 80 14.92 -1.76 -3.43
N GLU A 81 16.02 -2.49 -3.42
CA GLU A 81 16.02 -3.96 -3.48
C GLU A 81 15.16 -4.57 -2.37
N ARG A 82 15.24 -4.03 -1.14
CA ARG A 82 14.39 -4.48 -0.03
C ARG A 82 12.90 -4.19 -0.27
N MET A 83 12.57 -3.05 -0.89
CA MET A 83 11.19 -2.72 -1.26
C MET A 83 10.64 -3.65 -2.35
N LEU A 84 11.47 -4.01 -3.34
CA LEU A 84 11.11 -4.92 -4.43
C LEU A 84 10.77 -6.34 -3.97
N GLU A 85 11.15 -6.73 -2.75
CA GLU A 85 10.68 -7.99 -2.17
C GLU A 85 9.16 -8.03 -2.00
N ALA A 86 8.51 -6.88 -1.77
CA ALA A 86 7.07 -6.80 -1.53
C ALA A 86 6.30 -6.03 -2.62
N ASN A 87 6.92 -4.99 -3.19
CA ASN A 87 6.26 -4.03 -4.07
C ASN A 87 7.17 -3.63 -5.24
N PRO A 88 6.80 -3.92 -6.49
CA PRO A 88 7.57 -3.47 -7.66
C PRO A 88 7.30 -2.01 -8.08
N PHE A 89 6.46 -1.27 -7.34
CA PHE A 89 6.05 0.11 -7.63
C PHE A 89 6.30 1.11 -6.49
N PRO A 90 7.49 1.21 -5.87
CA PRO A 90 7.70 2.13 -4.75
C PRO A 90 7.55 3.62 -5.15
N ALA A 91 7.94 4.03 -6.37
CA ALA A 91 7.79 5.42 -6.81
C ALA A 91 6.31 5.79 -6.94
N THR A 92 5.51 4.92 -7.56
CA THR A 92 4.06 5.13 -7.68
C THR A 92 3.37 5.03 -6.31
N MET A 93 3.65 4.00 -5.52
CA MET A 93 2.99 3.79 -4.22
C MET A 93 3.32 4.86 -3.19
N GLY A 94 4.55 5.40 -3.20
CA GLY A 94 4.91 6.54 -2.35
C GLY A 94 4.05 7.79 -2.60
N ARG A 95 3.46 7.93 -3.80
CA ARG A 95 2.56 9.05 -4.17
C ARG A 95 1.10 8.79 -3.83
N VAL A 96 0.58 7.61 -4.18
CA VAL A 96 -0.87 7.35 -4.17
C VAL A 96 -1.37 6.50 -3.00
N CYS A 97 -0.48 5.82 -2.28
CA CYS A 97 -0.90 4.99 -1.16
C CYS A 97 -1.43 5.87 -0.02
N PRO A 98 -2.61 5.57 0.57
CA PRO A 98 -3.11 6.29 1.75
C PRO A 98 -2.35 5.94 3.04
N ALA A 99 -1.24 5.20 2.93
CA ALA A 99 -0.31 4.90 4.00
C ALA A 99 -0.94 4.30 5.29
N PRO A 100 -1.69 3.18 5.22
CA PRO A 100 -2.22 2.52 6.42
C PRO A 100 -1.11 2.09 7.41
N CYS A 101 0.10 1.89 6.91
CA CYS A 101 1.31 1.66 7.69
C CYS A 101 1.66 2.82 8.64
N GLU A 102 1.36 4.06 8.28
CA GLU A 102 1.55 5.25 9.11
C GLU A 102 0.48 5.35 10.20
N ALA A 103 -0.78 5.07 9.86
CA ALA A 103 -1.87 5.02 10.83
C ALA A 103 -1.62 3.97 11.92
N GLY A 104 -1.06 2.81 11.56
CA GLY A 104 -0.69 1.76 12.51
C GLY A 104 0.64 1.99 13.25
N CYS A 105 1.38 3.07 12.99
CA CYS A 105 2.71 3.27 13.54
C CYS A 105 2.69 3.48 15.06
N ASN A 106 3.55 2.76 15.79
CA ASN A 106 3.70 2.93 17.25
C ASN A 106 4.25 4.32 17.64
N ARG A 107 4.78 5.13 16.70
CA ARG A 107 5.28 6.48 17.01
C ARG A 107 4.18 7.51 17.22
N ASN A 108 2.95 7.21 16.78
CA ASN A 108 1.74 7.97 17.12
C ASN A 108 1.51 8.08 18.64
N GLU A 109 2.14 7.20 19.42
CA GLU A 109 2.10 7.16 20.87
C GLU A 109 3.22 7.96 21.57
N VAL A 110 4.03 8.67 20.78
CA VAL A 110 5.15 9.51 21.19
C VAL A 110 4.92 10.95 20.71
N ASP A 111 4.85 11.18 19.40
CA ASP A 111 4.62 12.52 18.83
C ASP A 111 3.70 12.51 17.59
N ASP A 112 4.07 11.79 16.53
CA ASP A 112 3.39 11.65 15.25
C ASP A 112 3.86 10.33 14.58
N THR A 113 3.35 9.98 13.41
CA THR A 113 3.84 8.86 12.62
C THR A 113 5.25 9.12 12.04
N VAL A 114 5.91 8.07 11.56
CA VAL A 114 7.04 8.18 10.60
C VAL A 114 6.45 8.42 9.20
N GLY A 115 7.06 9.29 8.40
CA GLY A 115 6.75 9.55 6.99
C GLY A 115 7.25 8.43 6.09
N ILE A 116 6.61 7.26 6.20
CA ILE A 116 6.95 6.03 5.48
C ILE A 116 6.76 6.23 3.98
N ASN A 117 5.61 6.78 3.56
CA ASN A 117 5.33 6.94 2.13
C ASN A 117 6.27 7.95 1.44
N ALA A 118 6.73 8.96 2.18
CA ALA A 118 7.65 9.97 1.68
C ALA A 118 9.06 9.40 1.44
N VAL A 119 9.52 8.50 2.32
CA VAL A 119 10.77 7.76 2.10
C VAL A 119 10.61 6.73 0.97
N GLU A 120 9.46 6.05 0.87
CA GLU A 120 9.17 5.13 -0.24
C GLU A 120 9.20 5.85 -1.60
N GLN A 121 8.57 7.04 -1.69
CA GLN A 121 8.63 7.88 -2.89
C GLN A 121 10.08 8.24 -3.24
N TYR A 122 10.85 8.78 -2.29
CA TYR A 122 12.23 9.19 -2.54
C TYR A 122 13.09 8.05 -3.08
N VAL A 123 13.02 6.88 -2.45
CA VAL A 123 13.81 5.72 -2.87
C VAL A 123 13.38 5.23 -4.25
N GLY A 124 12.07 5.20 -4.53
CA GLY A 124 11.53 4.84 -5.85
C GLY A 124 11.94 5.81 -6.95
N ASP A 125 11.85 7.12 -6.69
CA ASP A 125 12.25 8.17 -7.64
C ASP A 125 13.73 8.10 -7.93
N TRP A 126 14.56 7.98 -6.90
CA TRP A 126 16.00 7.80 -7.05
C TRP A 126 16.32 6.58 -7.93
N ALA A 127 15.63 5.45 -7.71
CA ALA A 127 15.86 4.24 -8.48
C ALA A 127 15.45 4.37 -9.96
N ASN A 128 14.41 5.15 -10.25
CA ASN A 128 14.00 5.46 -11.62
C ASN A 128 15.02 6.39 -12.30
N GLU A 129 15.44 7.46 -11.63
CA GLU A 129 16.41 8.42 -12.14
C GLU A 129 17.79 7.81 -12.42
N HIS A 130 18.16 6.77 -11.66
CA HIS A 130 19.43 6.05 -11.80
C HIS A 130 19.31 4.77 -12.63
N ASP A 131 18.16 4.52 -13.26
CA ASP A 131 17.90 3.38 -14.16
C ASP A 131 18.27 2.03 -13.51
N ILE A 132 17.92 1.88 -12.22
CA ILE A 132 18.14 0.65 -11.46
C ILE A 132 17.37 -0.49 -12.13
N LYS A 133 18.11 -1.55 -12.46
CA LYS A 133 17.61 -2.69 -13.22
C LYS A 133 16.74 -3.61 -12.36
N ALA A 134 15.93 -4.41 -13.05
CA ALA A 134 15.15 -5.45 -12.40
C ALA A 134 16.07 -6.46 -11.70
N PRO A 135 15.62 -7.06 -10.57
CA PRO A 135 16.33 -8.17 -9.95
C PRO A 135 16.51 -9.33 -10.94
N ALA A 136 17.49 -10.19 -10.64
CA ALA A 136 17.70 -11.40 -11.44
C ALA A 136 16.43 -12.27 -11.47
N VAL A 137 16.13 -12.82 -12.66
CA VAL A 137 15.08 -13.82 -12.82
C VAL A 137 15.50 -15.14 -12.18
N GLY A 138 14.53 -15.90 -11.70
CA GLY A 138 14.77 -17.22 -11.12
C GLY A 138 15.29 -18.23 -12.14
N THR A 139 15.76 -19.37 -11.65
CA THR A 139 16.14 -20.49 -12.53
C THR A 139 14.92 -20.97 -13.31
N ASP A 140 15.06 -21.14 -14.62
CA ASP A 140 13.95 -21.56 -15.47
C ASP A 140 13.35 -22.89 -15.00
N THR A 141 12.08 -22.80 -14.59
CA THR A 141 11.29 -23.94 -14.09
C THR A 141 10.67 -24.75 -15.23
N GLY A 142 10.66 -24.22 -16.46
CA GLY A 142 9.95 -24.77 -17.61
C GLY A 142 8.42 -24.63 -17.55
N ARG A 143 7.87 -24.06 -16.46
CA ARG A 143 6.44 -23.82 -16.27
C ARG A 143 6.00 -22.52 -16.93
N LYS A 144 4.76 -22.49 -17.42
CA LYS A 144 4.17 -21.32 -18.09
C LYS A 144 2.91 -20.85 -17.38
N VAL A 145 2.84 -19.55 -17.10
CA VAL A 145 1.70 -18.92 -16.44
C VAL A 145 1.13 -17.81 -17.32
N ALA A 146 -0.18 -17.79 -17.50
CA ALA A 146 -0.89 -16.68 -18.12
C ALA A 146 -1.33 -15.69 -17.04
N VAL A 147 -1.09 -14.40 -17.27
CA VAL A 147 -1.60 -13.30 -16.45
C VAL A 147 -2.59 -12.50 -17.29
N VAL A 148 -3.84 -12.39 -16.84
CA VAL A 148 -4.91 -11.70 -17.56
C VAL A 148 -5.22 -10.38 -16.85
N GLY A 149 -4.82 -9.28 -17.46
CA GLY A 149 -4.89 -7.92 -16.91
C GLY A 149 -3.51 -7.38 -16.54
N GLY A 150 -3.13 -6.27 -17.14
CA GLY A 150 -1.86 -5.54 -16.95
C GLY A 150 -1.94 -4.45 -15.90
N GLY A 151 -2.83 -4.57 -14.91
CA GLY A 151 -2.93 -3.66 -13.77
C GLY A 151 -1.94 -3.99 -12.62
N PRO A 152 -2.07 -3.32 -11.45
CA PRO A 152 -1.16 -3.51 -10.32
C PRO A 152 -1.01 -4.97 -9.88
N ALA A 153 -2.12 -5.71 -9.75
CA ALA A 153 -2.10 -7.11 -9.34
C ALA A 153 -1.41 -8.00 -10.39
N GLY A 154 -1.76 -7.83 -11.66
CA GLY A 154 -1.20 -8.65 -12.74
C GLY A 154 0.28 -8.38 -12.96
N LEU A 155 0.70 -7.12 -12.95
CA LEU A 155 2.11 -6.75 -13.06
C LEU A 155 2.93 -7.22 -11.84
N ALA A 156 2.37 -7.12 -10.62
CA ALA A 156 3.00 -7.68 -9.43
C ALA A 156 3.15 -9.20 -9.54
N ALA A 157 2.09 -9.92 -9.93
CA ALA A 157 2.16 -11.36 -10.14
C ALA A 157 3.22 -11.72 -11.20
N ALA A 158 3.23 -11.02 -12.35
CA ALA A 158 4.22 -11.23 -13.39
C ALA A 158 5.65 -11.03 -12.88
N PHE A 159 5.90 -9.97 -12.13
CA PHE A 159 7.20 -9.69 -11.50
C PHE A 159 7.66 -10.85 -10.60
N PHE A 160 6.81 -11.29 -9.67
CA PHE A 160 7.17 -12.36 -8.73
C PHE A 160 7.31 -13.73 -9.41
N LEU A 161 6.42 -14.07 -10.36
CA LEU A 161 6.52 -15.31 -11.15
C LEU A 161 7.82 -15.37 -11.96
N ARG A 162 8.28 -14.23 -12.51
CA ARG A 162 9.59 -14.15 -13.19
C ARG A 162 10.76 -14.32 -12.21
N ARG A 163 10.67 -13.76 -11.00
CA ARG A 163 11.67 -13.98 -9.93
C ARG A 163 11.71 -15.45 -9.47
N GLN A 164 10.59 -16.15 -9.52
CA GLN A 164 10.51 -17.59 -9.24
C GLN A 164 10.93 -18.48 -10.42
N GLY A 165 11.17 -17.89 -11.60
CA GLY A 165 11.69 -18.60 -12.77
C GLY A 165 10.63 -19.21 -13.69
N HIS A 166 9.36 -18.82 -13.54
CA HIS A 166 8.27 -19.26 -14.43
C HIS A 166 8.20 -18.37 -15.68
N GLY A 167 7.90 -18.96 -16.84
CA GLY A 167 7.58 -18.18 -18.05
C GLY A 167 6.22 -17.50 -17.89
N VAL A 168 6.14 -16.20 -18.22
CA VAL A 168 4.91 -15.41 -18.05
C VAL A 168 4.48 -14.82 -19.38
N THR A 169 3.22 -15.05 -19.75
CA THR A 169 2.54 -14.31 -20.83
C THR A 169 1.43 -13.47 -20.23
N LEU A 170 1.45 -12.16 -20.50
CA LEU A 170 0.49 -11.19 -19.99
C LEU A 170 -0.43 -10.72 -21.11
N PHE A 171 -1.74 -10.84 -20.90
CA PHE A 171 -2.78 -10.38 -21.82
C PHE A 171 -3.48 -9.14 -21.22
N GLU A 172 -3.44 -8.01 -21.94
CA GLU A 172 -4.09 -6.75 -21.55
C GLU A 172 -5.10 -6.33 -22.62
N ALA A 173 -6.30 -5.93 -22.17
CA ALA A 173 -7.39 -5.54 -23.06
C ALA A 173 -7.19 -4.15 -23.66
N ASN A 174 -6.53 -3.25 -22.93
CA ASN A 174 -6.16 -1.91 -23.39
C ASN A 174 -4.87 -1.94 -24.23
N ASP A 175 -4.55 -0.82 -24.85
CA ASP A 175 -3.35 -0.60 -25.64
C ASP A 175 -2.09 -0.43 -24.79
N GLU A 176 -2.23 0.05 -23.55
CA GLU A 176 -1.14 0.23 -22.58
C GLU A 176 -1.35 -0.54 -21.27
N LEU A 177 -0.24 -0.83 -20.58
CA LEU A 177 -0.22 -1.46 -19.26
C LEU A 177 -0.40 -0.43 -18.13
N GLY A 178 -0.73 -0.89 -16.92
CA GLY A 178 -0.83 -0.08 -15.71
C GLY A 178 -2.22 -0.09 -15.08
N GLY A 179 -3.25 -0.52 -15.82
CA GLY A 179 -4.62 -0.64 -15.31
C GLY A 179 -5.09 0.66 -14.64
N MET A 180 -5.70 0.56 -13.45
CA MET A 180 -6.22 1.72 -12.73
C MET A 180 -5.15 2.76 -12.32
N MET A 181 -3.86 2.40 -12.23
CA MET A 181 -2.80 3.40 -12.03
C MET A 181 -2.65 4.33 -13.24
N ARG A 182 -2.94 3.82 -14.45
CA ARG A 182 -2.91 4.58 -15.70
C ARG A 182 -4.24 5.19 -16.06
N PHE A 183 -5.30 4.39 -16.06
CA PHE A 183 -6.59 4.77 -16.62
C PHE A 183 -7.56 5.33 -15.57
N GLY A 184 -7.35 5.01 -14.29
CA GLY A 184 -8.18 5.49 -13.19
C GLY A 184 -7.62 6.74 -12.51
N ILE A 185 -6.34 6.73 -12.14
CA ILE A 185 -5.74 7.81 -11.37
C ILE A 185 -5.21 8.91 -12.31
N PRO A 186 -5.49 10.20 -12.04
CA PRO A 186 -4.98 11.30 -12.85
C PRO A 186 -3.45 11.38 -12.90
N GLY A 187 -2.90 11.79 -14.05
CA GLY A 187 -1.45 11.86 -14.29
C GLY A 187 -0.67 12.74 -13.30
N TYR A 188 -1.28 13.77 -12.71
CA TYR A 188 -0.63 14.61 -11.69
C TYR A 188 -0.44 13.92 -10.33
N ARG A 189 -1.12 12.79 -10.09
CA ARG A 189 -0.92 11.93 -8.91
C ARG A 189 -0.05 10.72 -9.23
N THR A 190 -0.13 10.24 -10.46
CA THR A 190 0.65 9.12 -11.01
C THR A 190 1.35 9.56 -12.29
N PRO A 191 2.50 10.26 -12.20
CA PRO A 191 3.24 10.69 -13.38
C PRO A 191 3.51 9.51 -14.32
N ARG A 192 3.13 9.65 -15.59
CA ARG A 192 3.15 8.55 -16.56
C ARG A 192 4.57 8.02 -16.80
N GLU A 193 5.55 8.91 -16.91
CA GLU A 193 6.95 8.54 -17.10
C GLU A 193 7.50 7.69 -15.93
N MET A 194 7.10 8.01 -14.69
CA MET A 194 7.52 7.24 -13.51
C MET A 194 6.89 5.84 -13.53
N LEU A 195 5.59 5.77 -13.84
CA LEU A 195 4.87 4.49 -13.96
C LEU A 195 5.44 3.64 -15.11
N ASP A 196 5.73 4.24 -16.26
CA ASP A 196 6.32 3.58 -17.43
C ASP A 196 7.69 2.99 -17.11
N THR A 197 8.50 3.69 -16.32
CA THR A 197 9.80 3.19 -15.87
C THR A 197 9.65 1.94 -14.99
N GLU A 198 8.72 1.95 -14.04
CA GLU A 198 8.45 0.79 -13.18
C GLU A 198 7.84 -0.40 -13.95
N ILE A 199 6.91 -0.14 -14.87
CA ILE A 199 6.36 -1.17 -15.76
C ILE A 199 7.45 -1.75 -16.67
N GLY A 200 8.28 -0.90 -17.25
CA GLY A 200 9.41 -1.28 -18.11
C GLY A 200 10.40 -2.18 -17.38
N ARG A 201 10.66 -1.91 -16.10
CA ARG A 201 11.48 -2.78 -15.24
C ARG A 201 10.89 -4.20 -15.18
N ILE A 202 9.58 -4.34 -14.99
CA ILE A 202 8.90 -5.64 -14.94
C ILE A 202 8.94 -6.35 -16.30
N THR A 203 8.57 -5.66 -17.38
CA THR A 203 8.51 -6.28 -18.72
C THR A 203 9.89 -6.71 -19.22
N SER A 204 10.94 -5.96 -18.86
CA SER A 204 12.34 -6.30 -19.17
C SER A 204 12.83 -7.64 -18.59
N MET A 205 12.09 -8.22 -17.63
CA MET A 205 12.38 -9.55 -17.06
C MET A 205 11.98 -10.70 -18.01
N GLY A 206 11.56 -10.40 -19.23
CA GLY A 206 11.13 -11.38 -20.23
C GLY A 206 9.67 -11.79 -20.09
N VAL A 207 8.80 -10.85 -19.69
CA VAL A 207 7.35 -11.05 -19.73
C VAL A 207 6.88 -10.89 -21.18
N ASP A 208 6.18 -11.89 -21.71
CA ASP A 208 5.60 -11.83 -23.06
C ASP A 208 4.27 -11.07 -23.02
N VAL A 209 4.25 -9.83 -23.50
CA VAL A 209 3.11 -8.92 -23.35
C VAL A 209 2.28 -8.83 -24.64
N HIS A 210 0.98 -9.06 -24.51
CA HIS A 210 -0.02 -8.94 -25.58
C HIS A 210 -1.08 -7.91 -25.16
N THR A 211 -0.91 -6.66 -25.60
CA THR A 211 -1.92 -5.60 -25.44
C THR A 211 -3.03 -5.74 -26.50
N ASN A 212 -4.12 -4.97 -26.35
CA ASN A 212 -5.30 -5.04 -27.22
C ASN A 212 -5.88 -6.46 -27.35
N THR A 213 -5.74 -7.28 -26.31
CA THR A 213 -6.10 -8.70 -26.33
C THR A 213 -7.00 -9.02 -25.15
N ARG A 214 -8.30 -9.14 -25.41
CA ARG A 214 -9.30 -9.50 -24.40
C ARG A 214 -9.52 -11.01 -24.37
N VAL A 215 -9.11 -11.61 -23.26
CA VAL A 215 -9.45 -13.01 -22.95
C VAL A 215 -10.97 -13.16 -22.81
N GLY A 216 -11.53 -14.23 -23.38
CA GLY A 216 -12.96 -14.46 -23.52
C GLY A 216 -13.55 -13.98 -24.85
N LYS A 217 -12.87 -13.05 -25.55
CA LYS A 217 -13.30 -12.51 -26.85
C LYS A 217 -12.29 -12.85 -27.96
N ASP A 218 -11.04 -12.43 -27.79
CA ASP A 218 -9.98 -12.60 -28.78
C ASP A 218 -9.23 -13.93 -28.59
N ILE A 219 -9.17 -14.41 -27.34
CA ILE A 219 -8.59 -15.70 -26.94
C ILE A 219 -9.55 -16.40 -26.00
N SER A 220 -9.93 -17.64 -26.28
CA SER A 220 -10.84 -18.40 -25.41
C SER A 220 -10.14 -18.91 -24.14
N ILE A 221 -10.92 -19.15 -23.10
CA ILE A 221 -10.44 -19.67 -21.81
C ILE A 221 -9.84 -21.07 -22.00
N GLU A 222 -10.47 -21.92 -22.80
CA GLU A 222 -10.01 -23.28 -23.07
C GLU A 222 -8.63 -23.29 -23.75
N LYS A 223 -8.35 -22.29 -24.60
CA LYS A 223 -7.03 -22.15 -25.24
C LYS A 223 -5.95 -21.79 -24.22
N LEU A 224 -6.28 -20.97 -23.22
CA LEU A 224 -5.36 -20.66 -22.11
C LEU A 224 -5.10 -21.92 -21.28
N GLU A 225 -6.15 -22.64 -20.89
CA GLU A 225 -6.05 -23.89 -20.11
C GLU A 225 -5.19 -24.96 -20.81
N GLN A 226 -5.21 -25.01 -22.15
CA GLN A 226 -4.37 -25.92 -22.95
C GLN A 226 -2.91 -25.46 -23.06
N SER A 227 -2.66 -24.16 -22.99
CA SER A 227 -1.35 -23.56 -23.32
C SER A 227 -0.50 -23.24 -22.08
N PHE A 228 -1.13 -23.10 -20.92
CA PHE A 228 -0.50 -22.65 -19.67
C PHE A 228 -0.75 -23.65 -18.53
N ASP A 229 0.21 -23.74 -17.63
CA ASP A 229 0.14 -24.59 -16.44
C ASP A 229 -0.71 -23.95 -15.33
N ALA A 230 -0.78 -22.62 -15.29
CA ALA A 230 -1.65 -21.84 -14.40
C ALA A 230 -2.11 -20.53 -15.06
N ILE A 231 -3.23 -19.98 -14.57
CA ILE A 231 -3.82 -18.73 -15.06
C ILE A 231 -4.15 -17.82 -13.88
N PHE A 232 -3.66 -16.57 -13.91
CA PHE A 232 -3.97 -15.55 -12.93
C PHE A 232 -4.86 -14.45 -13.51
N TRP A 233 -6.05 -14.28 -12.94
CA TRP A 233 -7.08 -13.32 -13.35
C TRP A 233 -6.96 -12.02 -12.54
N ALA A 234 -6.48 -10.96 -13.17
CA ALA A 234 -6.26 -9.63 -12.62
C ALA A 234 -7.02 -8.54 -13.40
N LEU A 235 -8.28 -8.82 -13.73
CA LEU A 235 -9.13 -7.99 -14.60
C LEU A 235 -9.40 -6.59 -14.03
N GLY A 236 -9.36 -6.43 -12.71
CA GLY A 236 -9.74 -5.21 -12.02
C GLY A 236 -11.26 -4.95 -12.02
N ALA A 237 -11.67 -3.76 -11.58
CA ALA A 237 -13.07 -3.33 -11.52
C ALA A 237 -13.31 -2.12 -12.44
N GLN A 238 -13.48 -2.39 -13.75
CA GLN A 238 -13.47 -1.37 -14.80
C GLN A 238 -14.86 -0.75 -15.08
N ASN A 239 -15.94 -1.31 -14.54
CA ASN A 239 -17.30 -0.83 -14.77
C ASN A 239 -17.77 0.05 -13.61
N GLY A 240 -18.19 1.29 -13.89
CA GLY A 240 -18.80 2.18 -12.91
C GLY A 240 -20.30 1.88 -12.69
N ARG A 241 -20.80 2.16 -11.47
CA ARG A 241 -22.22 1.95 -11.14
C ARG A 241 -23.09 3.17 -11.48
N PRO A 242 -24.26 2.97 -12.13
CA PRO A 242 -25.22 4.05 -12.34
C PRO A 242 -25.85 4.50 -11.01
N LEU A 243 -26.38 5.72 -10.96
CA LEU A 243 -27.18 6.15 -9.80
C LEU A 243 -28.53 5.41 -9.79
N PRO A 244 -28.93 4.82 -8.65
CA PRO A 244 -30.18 4.09 -8.54
C PRO A 244 -31.37 5.04 -8.26
N VAL A 245 -31.59 6.02 -9.13
CA VAL A 245 -32.66 7.03 -8.98
C VAL A 245 -33.47 7.19 -10.26
N GLU A 246 -34.72 7.62 -10.11
CA GLU A 246 -35.57 7.95 -11.24
C GLU A 246 -34.91 9.02 -12.12
N GLY A 247 -35.04 8.85 -13.44
CA GLY A 247 -34.47 9.77 -14.42
C GLY A 247 -32.99 9.54 -14.74
N TRP A 248 -32.27 8.62 -14.09
CA TRP A 248 -30.90 8.31 -14.52
C TRP A 248 -30.85 7.61 -15.88
N GLU A 249 -31.60 6.52 -16.02
CA GLU A 249 -31.56 5.66 -17.20
C GLU A 249 -31.99 6.40 -18.47
N GLY A 250 -31.22 6.20 -19.54
CA GLY A 250 -31.43 6.84 -20.85
C GLY A 250 -31.11 8.34 -20.88
N THR A 251 -30.53 8.92 -19.83
CA THR A 251 -30.14 10.33 -19.80
C THR A 251 -28.71 10.51 -20.28
N GLU A 252 -28.57 11.21 -21.40
CA GLU A 252 -27.33 11.35 -22.15
C GLU A 252 -26.17 11.93 -21.31
N ASN A 253 -26.42 12.98 -20.53
CA ASN A 253 -25.43 13.67 -19.69
C ASN A 253 -25.40 13.14 -18.23
N CYS A 254 -25.73 11.87 -18.05
CA CYS A 254 -25.52 11.12 -16.81
C CYS A 254 -24.50 10.01 -17.08
N ILE A 255 -23.27 10.17 -16.59
CA ILE A 255 -22.15 9.25 -16.86
C ILE A 255 -21.57 8.70 -15.56
N ASN A 256 -20.73 7.66 -15.62
CA ASN A 256 -20.02 7.19 -14.44
C ASN A 256 -18.58 7.73 -14.38
N GLY A 257 -18.03 7.77 -13.16
CA GLY A 257 -16.72 8.34 -12.88
C GLY A 257 -15.56 7.56 -13.51
N ILE A 258 -15.74 6.25 -13.75
CA ILE A 258 -14.71 5.42 -14.38
C ILE A 258 -14.59 5.75 -15.86
N GLU A 259 -15.72 5.84 -16.57
CA GLU A 259 -15.75 6.31 -17.96
C GLU A 259 -15.17 7.72 -18.10
N PHE A 260 -15.53 8.63 -17.18
CA PHE A 260 -15.01 10.00 -17.19
C PHE A 260 -13.49 10.04 -17.02
N LEU A 261 -12.95 9.33 -16.03
CA LEU A 261 -11.51 9.31 -15.76
C LEU A 261 -10.72 8.56 -16.84
N ASP A 262 -11.26 7.46 -17.37
CA ASP A 262 -10.64 6.72 -18.48
C ASP A 262 -10.55 7.61 -19.73
N ALA A 263 -11.65 8.28 -20.10
CA ALA A 263 -11.67 9.20 -21.23
C ALA A 263 -10.73 10.40 -21.03
N PHE A 264 -10.65 10.94 -19.81
CA PHE A 264 -9.70 11.99 -19.47
C PHE A 264 -8.25 11.51 -19.62
N ASN A 265 -7.91 10.35 -19.06
CA ASN A 265 -6.55 9.81 -19.08
C ASN A 265 -6.09 9.38 -20.48
N LYS A 266 -7.02 9.01 -21.36
CA LYS A 266 -6.77 8.76 -22.80
C LYS A 266 -6.71 10.05 -23.65
N GLY A 267 -6.96 11.21 -23.04
CA GLY A 267 -6.91 12.50 -23.73
C GLY A 267 -8.15 12.82 -24.56
N TYR A 268 -9.27 12.12 -24.36
CA TYR A 268 -10.54 12.37 -25.06
C TYR A 268 -11.37 13.50 -24.45
N VAL A 269 -11.06 13.93 -23.23
CA VAL A 269 -11.77 15.01 -22.53
C VAL A 269 -10.85 16.23 -22.38
N LEU A 270 -11.15 17.30 -23.12
CA LEU A 270 -10.37 18.55 -23.08
C LEU A 270 -10.97 19.63 -22.15
N GLY A 271 -12.26 19.50 -21.82
CA GLY A 271 -13.02 20.43 -20.98
C GLY A 271 -14.29 19.77 -20.44
N THR A 272 -15.01 20.46 -19.56
CA THR A 272 -16.26 19.98 -18.95
C THR A 272 -17.40 20.98 -19.11
N ALA A 273 -18.59 20.59 -18.63
CA ALA A 273 -19.73 21.49 -18.54
C ALA A 273 -19.54 22.54 -17.44
N ASN A 274 -20.31 23.63 -17.50
CA ASN A 274 -20.17 24.72 -16.55
C ASN A 274 -20.54 24.31 -15.11
N ARG A 275 -21.56 23.45 -14.94
CA ARG A 275 -22.00 22.96 -13.63
C ARG A 275 -21.97 21.43 -13.59
N VAL A 276 -21.06 20.85 -12.82
CA VAL A 276 -20.87 19.41 -12.66
C VAL A 276 -21.28 18.99 -11.26
N VAL A 277 -22.13 17.97 -11.16
CA VAL A 277 -22.45 17.31 -9.90
C VAL A 277 -21.83 15.91 -9.89
N VAL A 278 -20.99 15.63 -8.89
CA VAL A 278 -20.38 14.33 -8.66
C VAL A 278 -21.04 13.69 -7.43
N VAL A 279 -21.40 12.41 -7.53
CA VAL A 279 -22.04 11.68 -6.43
C VAL A 279 -21.13 10.53 -5.99
N GLY A 280 -20.59 10.61 -4.77
CA GLY A 280 -19.68 9.61 -4.21
C GLY A 280 -18.92 10.14 -2.99
N GLY A 281 -18.33 9.23 -2.20
CA GLY A 281 -17.58 9.58 -0.98
C GLY A 281 -16.17 8.99 -0.88
N GLY A 282 -15.69 8.32 -1.93
CA GLY A 282 -14.36 7.68 -1.99
C GLY A 282 -13.38 8.44 -2.88
N ASP A 283 -12.13 7.97 -2.95
CA ASP A 283 -11.04 8.65 -3.69
C ASP A 283 -11.40 8.90 -5.16
N THR A 284 -12.05 7.94 -5.83
CA THR A 284 -12.55 8.11 -7.21
C THR A 284 -13.45 9.35 -7.36
N SER A 285 -14.31 9.63 -6.38
CA SER A 285 -15.23 10.78 -6.45
C SER A 285 -14.50 12.10 -6.26
N ILE A 286 -13.42 12.11 -5.47
CA ILE A 286 -12.54 13.26 -5.31
C ILE A 286 -11.76 13.52 -6.60
N ASP A 287 -11.15 12.48 -7.18
CA ASP A 287 -10.41 12.60 -8.43
C ASP A 287 -11.32 13.09 -9.57
N VAL A 288 -12.54 12.56 -9.72
CA VAL A 288 -13.52 13.04 -10.72
C VAL A 288 -13.81 14.53 -10.51
N ALA A 289 -14.07 14.97 -9.28
CA ALA A 289 -14.41 16.35 -8.99
C ALA A 289 -13.24 17.30 -9.23
N SER A 290 -12.03 16.93 -8.79
CA SER A 290 -10.80 17.71 -9.02
C SER A 290 -10.42 17.76 -10.50
N VAL A 291 -10.53 16.66 -11.24
CA VAL A 291 -10.28 16.64 -12.70
C VAL A 291 -11.29 17.51 -13.43
N ALA A 292 -12.58 17.42 -13.12
CA ALA A 292 -13.59 18.28 -13.72
C ALA A 292 -13.29 19.77 -13.47
N ARG A 293 -12.89 20.10 -12.23
CA ARG A 293 -12.49 21.45 -11.85
C ARG A 293 -11.26 21.95 -12.60
N ARG A 294 -10.24 21.10 -12.77
CA ARG A 294 -9.00 21.40 -13.51
C ARG A 294 -9.21 21.56 -15.01
N LEU A 295 -10.05 20.73 -15.60
CA LEU A 295 -10.41 20.83 -17.01
C LEU A 295 -11.10 22.16 -17.32
N GLY A 296 -11.92 22.66 -16.40
CA GLY A 296 -12.68 23.90 -16.58
C GLY A 296 -13.77 23.77 -17.65
N HIS A 297 -14.44 24.87 -17.92
CA HIS A 297 -15.40 24.97 -19.02
C HIS A 297 -14.72 25.60 -20.25
N ILE A 298 -14.86 24.97 -21.42
CA ILE A 298 -14.34 25.52 -22.69
C ILE A 298 -15.48 26.29 -23.39
N THR A 299 -15.31 27.60 -23.57
CA THR A 299 -16.29 28.47 -24.25
C THR A 299 -16.03 28.66 -25.75
N HIS A 300 -14.80 28.41 -26.22
CA HIS A 300 -14.43 28.54 -27.63
C HIS A 300 -13.56 27.39 -28.10
N VAL A 301 -14.07 26.58 -29.04
CA VAL A 301 -13.28 25.65 -29.85
C VAL A 301 -13.06 26.30 -31.20
N ALA A 302 -11.80 26.52 -31.59
CA ALA A 302 -11.48 26.95 -32.96
C ALA A 302 -11.83 25.79 -33.90
N SER A 303 -12.89 25.95 -34.69
CA SER A 303 -13.46 24.90 -35.54
C SER A 303 -12.56 24.59 -36.74
N THR A 304 -12.11 23.33 -36.86
CA THR A 304 -11.83 22.69 -38.16
C THR A 304 -12.14 21.19 -38.09
N ASP A 305 -13.18 20.80 -38.85
CA ASP A 305 -13.52 19.50 -39.48
C ASP A 305 -13.23 18.16 -38.78
N HIS A 306 -14.27 17.45 -38.29
CA HIS A 306 -14.85 16.23 -38.89
C HIS A 306 -15.92 15.51 -37.99
N PRO A 307 -16.75 14.58 -38.54
CA PRO A 307 -18.13 14.33 -38.11
C PRO A 307 -18.41 12.88 -37.69
N ASP A 308 -18.43 12.58 -36.38
CA ASP A 308 -18.74 11.22 -35.93
C ASP A 308 -19.21 11.14 -34.47
N GLY A 309 -20.24 11.92 -34.12
CA GLY A 309 -21.35 11.49 -33.25
C GLY A 309 -21.07 10.90 -31.85
N THR A 310 -19.85 10.99 -31.31
CA THR A 310 -19.52 10.58 -29.94
C THR A 310 -19.79 11.71 -28.95
N LEU A 311 -20.37 11.34 -27.82
CA LEU A 311 -20.93 12.22 -26.79
C LEU A 311 -19.89 13.04 -25.98
N ILE A 312 -18.62 12.90 -26.34
CA ILE A 312 -17.46 13.60 -25.78
C ILE A 312 -16.79 14.26 -26.98
N ASP A 313 -17.26 15.44 -27.36
CA ASP A 313 -16.95 16.08 -28.65
C ASP A 313 -15.65 16.91 -28.62
N PHE A 314 -14.59 16.37 -28.02
CA PHE A 314 -13.29 17.06 -27.95
C PHE A 314 -12.13 16.10 -28.24
N THR A 315 -12.07 15.53 -29.44
CA THR A 315 -10.92 14.72 -29.87
C THR A 315 -9.66 15.58 -29.97
N ALA A 316 -8.60 15.17 -29.27
CA ALA A 316 -7.31 15.84 -29.24
C ALA A 316 -6.50 15.61 -30.53
N GLN A 317 -6.76 16.41 -31.57
CA GLN A 317 -5.76 16.69 -32.60
C GLN A 317 -5.72 18.22 -32.85
N ASP A 318 -4.56 18.81 -32.55
CA ASP A 318 -4.11 20.18 -32.90
C ASP A 318 -4.81 21.43 -32.33
N VAL A 319 -5.40 21.40 -31.11
CA VAL A 319 -6.04 22.62 -30.53
C VAL A 319 -5.56 23.04 -29.13
N ALA A 320 -4.62 22.32 -28.50
CA ALA A 320 -4.25 22.57 -27.09
C ALA A 320 -3.74 24.00 -26.80
N GLY A 321 -3.14 24.68 -27.78
CA GLY A 321 -2.58 26.04 -27.62
C GLY A 321 -3.60 27.19 -27.64
N SER A 322 -4.88 26.94 -27.94
CA SER A 322 -5.89 28.00 -28.15
C SER A 322 -7.16 27.90 -27.30
N LEU A 323 -7.22 26.94 -26.37
CA LEU A 323 -8.40 26.74 -25.53
C LEU A 323 -8.43 27.75 -24.38
N VAL A 324 -9.44 28.62 -24.38
CA VAL A 324 -9.77 29.47 -23.23
C VAL A 324 -10.62 28.65 -22.26
N ARG A 325 -10.08 28.43 -21.05
CA ARG A 325 -10.77 27.76 -19.95
C ARG A 325 -11.35 28.79 -19.01
N GLU A 326 -12.66 28.71 -18.80
CA GLU A 326 -13.35 29.46 -17.77
C GLU A 326 -13.53 28.60 -16.52
N GLY A 327 -13.63 29.25 -15.37
CA GLY A 327 -13.98 28.59 -14.11
C GLY A 327 -15.32 27.87 -14.24
N MET A 328 -15.45 26.75 -13.56
CA MET A 328 -16.65 25.91 -13.57
C MET A 328 -17.03 25.54 -12.14
N GLN A 329 -18.30 25.22 -11.90
CA GLN A 329 -18.81 24.82 -10.61
C GLN A 329 -18.80 23.29 -10.49
N ALA A 330 -17.93 22.74 -9.65
CA ALA A 330 -17.94 21.34 -9.26
C ALA A 330 -18.55 21.17 -7.87
N THR A 331 -19.62 20.39 -7.77
CA THR A 331 -20.24 20.01 -6.50
C THR A 331 -20.12 18.51 -6.28
N LEU A 332 -19.42 18.10 -5.22
CA LEU A 332 -19.30 16.71 -4.79
C LEU A 332 -20.29 16.44 -3.65
N THR A 333 -21.02 15.33 -3.75
CA THR A 333 -22.03 14.95 -2.76
C THR A 333 -21.75 13.56 -2.19
N SER A 334 -21.89 13.40 -0.88
CA SER A 334 -21.60 12.16 -0.15
C SER A 334 -22.74 11.80 0.80
N LEU A 335 -23.04 10.50 0.89
CA LEU A 335 -23.99 9.93 1.87
C LEU A 335 -23.52 10.14 3.31
N PHE A 336 -22.19 10.13 3.52
CA PHE A 336 -21.58 10.32 4.83
C PHE A 336 -21.29 11.79 5.07
N PRO A 337 -21.31 12.26 6.34
CA PRO A 337 -20.71 13.53 6.73
C PRO A 337 -19.28 13.68 6.20
N ILE A 338 -18.83 14.91 5.97
CA ILE A 338 -17.54 15.20 5.31
C ILE A 338 -16.37 14.54 6.07
N GLU A 339 -16.45 14.54 7.40
CA GLU A 339 -15.45 13.98 8.32
C GLU A 339 -15.42 12.44 8.30
N GLN A 340 -16.49 11.82 7.80
CA GLN A 340 -16.68 10.36 7.74
C GLN A 340 -16.62 9.83 6.30
N MET A 341 -16.28 10.67 5.33
CA MET A 341 -16.04 10.23 3.96
C MET A 341 -14.92 9.19 3.91
N THR A 342 -15.07 8.20 3.04
CA THR A 342 -14.06 7.13 2.85
C THR A 342 -12.79 7.62 2.17
N ALA A 343 -12.87 8.74 1.44
CA ALA A 343 -11.71 9.34 0.79
C ALA A 343 -10.66 9.81 1.80
N ALA A 344 -9.38 9.73 1.43
CA ALA A 344 -8.29 10.16 2.30
C ALA A 344 -8.41 11.65 2.68
N GLU A 345 -8.10 11.99 3.94
CA GLU A 345 -8.32 13.35 4.47
C GLU A 345 -7.61 14.44 3.67
N HIS A 346 -6.35 14.20 3.30
CA HIS A 346 -5.57 15.14 2.51
C HIS A 346 -6.18 15.39 1.13
N GLU A 347 -6.73 14.36 0.46
CA GLU A 347 -7.40 14.52 -0.83
C GLU A 347 -8.67 15.37 -0.72
N ARG A 348 -9.43 15.23 0.37
CA ARG A 348 -10.62 16.06 0.61
C ARG A 348 -10.26 17.53 0.81
N GLU A 349 -9.21 17.80 1.58
CA GLU A 349 -8.76 19.16 1.84
C GLU A 349 -8.20 19.81 0.56
N ASP A 350 -7.53 19.05 -0.29
CA ASP A 350 -7.06 19.49 -1.59
C ASP A 350 -8.21 19.86 -2.54
N ALA A 351 -9.21 19.00 -2.69
CA ALA A 351 -10.37 19.28 -3.53
C ALA A 351 -11.10 20.57 -3.09
N LYS A 352 -11.23 20.80 -1.78
CA LYS A 352 -11.79 22.05 -1.25
C LYS A 352 -10.96 23.27 -1.62
N ARG A 353 -9.61 23.19 -1.55
CA ARG A 353 -8.71 24.30 -1.94
C ARG A 353 -8.79 24.62 -3.44
N GLU A 354 -9.04 23.61 -4.27
CA GLU A 354 -9.27 23.77 -5.71
C GLU A 354 -10.64 24.40 -6.04
N GLY A 355 -11.51 24.55 -5.04
CA GLY A 355 -12.83 25.16 -5.16
C GLY A 355 -13.97 24.18 -5.44
N VAL A 356 -13.78 22.88 -5.15
CA VAL A 356 -14.89 21.91 -5.16
C VAL A 356 -15.80 22.13 -3.95
N ASP A 357 -17.10 22.33 -4.19
CA ASP A 357 -18.12 22.41 -3.12
C ASP A 357 -18.48 20.99 -2.67
N ILE A 358 -18.17 20.63 -1.42
CA ILE A 358 -18.44 19.29 -0.87
C ILE A 358 -19.65 19.34 0.06
N LYS A 359 -20.68 18.54 -0.23
CA LYS A 359 -21.87 18.36 0.62
C LYS A 359 -21.91 16.93 1.16
N GLY A 360 -21.71 16.78 2.46
CA GLY A 360 -21.83 15.49 3.17
C GLY A 360 -23.22 15.30 3.79
N GLY A 361 -23.58 14.04 4.04
CA GLY A 361 -24.86 13.68 4.68
C GLY A 361 -26.09 13.89 3.78
N VAL A 362 -25.92 13.76 2.47
CA VAL A 362 -27.01 13.96 1.49
C VAL A 362 -27.11 12.79 0.53
N MET A 363 -28.32 12.51 0.04
CA MET A 363 -28.59 11.43 -0.92
C MET A 363 -29.40 11.92 -2.13
N PRO A 364 -29.18 11.36 -3.32
CA PRO A 364 -29.96 11.69 -4.51
C PRO A 364 -31.35 11.06 -4.44
N LEU A 365 -32.35 11.74 -4.99
CA LEU A 365 -33.74 11.29 -5.08
C LEU A 365 -34.18 11.08 -6.54
N GLU A 366 -33.85 12.03 -7.42
CA GLU A 366 -34.37 12.07 -8.80
C GLU A 366 -33.49 12.96 -9.68
N VAL A 367 -33.25 12.55 -10.92
CA VAL A 367 -32.65 13.39 -11.97
C VAL A 367 -33.75 14.19 -12.66
N ILE A 368 -33.65 15.52 -12.60
CA ILE A 368 -34.59 16.43 -13.25
C ILE A 368 -34.12 16.69 -14.69
N LYS A 369 -35.00 16.44 -15.66
CA LYS A 369 -34.70 16.55 -17.10
C LYS A 369 -35.41 17.73 -17.76
N ASP A 370 -34.83 18.24 -18.84
CA ASP A 370 -35.49 19.16 -19.75
C ASP A 370 -36.42 18.43 -20.76
N ALA A 371 -37.04 19.19 -21.66
CA ALA A 371 -37.92 18.66 -22.70
C ALA A 371 -37.19 17.76 -23.73
N ASN A 372 -35.87 17.86 -23.81
CA ASN A 372 -35.03 17.04 -24.69
C ASN A 372 -34.50 15.79 -23.98
N GLY A 373 -34.85 15.59 -22.71
CA GLY A 373 -34.42 14.44 -21.91
C GLY A 373 -33.01 14.57 -21.31
N ARG A 374 -32.40 15.76 -21.32
CA ARG A 374 -31.10 16.04 -20.70
C ARG A 374 -31.27 16.43 -19.24
N ALA A 375 -30.37 15.97 -18.36
CA ALA A 375 -30.32 16.40 -16.97
C ALA A 375 -30.04 17.91 -16.88
N ILE A 376 -30.83 18.62 -16.08
CA ILE A 376 -30.65 20.05 -15.77
C ILE A 376 -30.49 20.30 -14.27
N ALA A 377 -30.80 19.31 -13.44
CA ALA A 377 -30.60 19.35 -12.00
C ALA A 377 -30.67 17.95 -11.37
N LEU A 378 -30.11 17.82 -10.16
CA LEU A 378 -30.26 16.65 -9.30
C LEU A 378 -31.05 17.04 -8.04
N LYS A 379 -32.17 16.35 -7.80
CA LYS A 379 -32.95 16.50 -6.58
C LYS A 379 -32.32 15.63 -5.48
N MET A 380 -32.13 16.21 -4.30
CA MET A 380 -31.47 15.58 -3.16
C MET A 380 -32.21 15.87 -1.86
N CYS A 381 -31.85 15.17 -0.80
CA CYS A 381 -32.26 15.49 0.57
C CYS A 381 -31.13 15.18 1.55
N GLU A 382 -31.24 15.67 2.78
CA GLU A 382 -30.40 15.18 3.88
C GLU A 382 -30.70 13.69 4.14
N CYS A 383 -29.68 12.94 4.55
CA CYS A 383 -29.83 11.54 4.92
C CYS A 383 -29.01 11.16 6.15
N ASP A 384 -29.51 10.19 6.89
CA ASP A 384 -28.80 9.53 7.98
C ASP A 384 -28.43 8.10 7.56
N MET A 385 -27.27 7.60 7.99
CA MET A 385 -26.84 6.23 7.70
C MET A 385 -27.39 5.26 8.74
N LYS A 386 -28.21 4.29 8.30
CA LYS A 386 -28.70 3.19 9.14
C LYS A 386 -28.03 1.89 8.71
N GLY A 387 -26.91 1.56 9.36
CA GLY A 387 -26.02 0.51 8.87
C GLY A 387 -25.37 0.96 7.56
N ASN A 388 -25.49 0.17 6.50
CA ASN A 388 -24.94 0.50 5.17
C ASN A 388 -25.97 1.14 4.23
N ALA A 389 -27.18 1.44 4.71
CA ALA A 389 -28.25 2.02 3.90
C ALA A 389 -28.52 3.47 4.32
N PRO A 390 -28.58 4.42 3.36
CA PRO A 390 -29.01 5.78 3.65
C PRO A 390 -30.53 5.83 3.87
N VAL A 391 -30.97 6.65 4.81
CA VAL A 391 -32.38 6.93 5.08
C VAL A 391 -32.63 8.42 4.88
N ALA A 392 -33.54 8.75 3.97
CA ALA A 392 -33.92 10.12 3.67
C ALA A 392 -34.54 10.81 4.89
N ARG A 393 -34.19 12.08 5.09
CA ARG A 393 -34.85 12.96 6.06
C ARG A 393 -35.91 13.79 5.34
N GLU A 394 -37.16 13.36 5.46
CA GLU A 394 -38.31 14.03 4.82
C GLU A 394 -38.37 15.53 5.19
N GLY A 395 -38.72 16.38 4.21
CA GLY A 395 -38.84 17.83 4.38
C GLY A 395 -37.52 18.60 4.25
N THR A 396 -36.43 17.92 3.90
CA THR A 396 -35.11 18.52 3.63
C THR A 396 -34.75 18.51 2.15
N GLU A 397 -35.73 18.35 1.27
CA GLU A 397 -35.49 18.23 -0.17
C GLU A 397 -34.99 19.55 -0.76
N PHE A 398 -33.96 19.46 -1.59
CA PHE A 398 -33.40 20.58 -2.33
C PHE A 398 -32.93 20.12 -3.72
N THR A 399 -32.61 21.08 -4.58
CA THR A 399 -32.19 20.83 -5.95
C THR A 399 -30.82 21.46 -6.18
N ILE A 400 -29.92 20.70 -6.80
CA ILE A 400 -28.63 21.21 -7.30
C ILE A 400 -28.73 21.31 -8.82
N GLU A 401 -28.73 22.54 -9.35
CA GLU A 401 -28.71 22.73 -10.80
C GLU A 401 -27.38 22.26 -11.40
N CYS A 402 -27.44 21.52 -12.50
CA CYS A 402 -26.25 20.95 -13.13
C CYS A 402 -26.46 20.74 -14.63
N ASP A 403 -25.36 20.69 -15.36
CA ASP A 403 -25.33 20.43 -16.80
C ASP A 403 -24.84 19.00 -17.09
N ILE A 404 -24.24 18.33 -16.09
CA ILE A 404 -23.83 16.94 -16.14
C ILE A 404 -23.80 16.36 -14.72
N ILE A 405 -24.17 15.07 -14.61
CA ILE A 405 -24.12 14.31 -13.35
C ILE A 405 -23.16 13.13 -13.54
N ILE A 406 -22.20 12.97 -12.62
CA ILE A 406 -21.20 11.92 -12.66
C ILE A 406 -21.34 11.02 -11.43
N SER A 407 -21.63 9.73 -11.65
CA SER A 407 -21.77 8.73 -10.59
C SER A 407 -20.42 8.10 -10.23
N ALA A 408 -20.00 8.23 -8.98
CA ALA A 408 -18.78 7.62 -8.44
C ALA A 408 -19.09 6.79 -7.16
N ILE A 409 -20.20 6.03 -7.19
CA ILE A 409 -20.72 5.28 -6.03
C ILE A 409 -20.23 3.82 -5.92
N GLY A 410 -19.36 3.39 -6.83
CA GLY A 410 -18.77 2.05 -6.80
C GLY A 410 -18.41 1.51 -8.18
N GLN A 411 -17.70 0.38 -8.16
CA GLN A 411 -17.14 -0.27 -9.34
C GLN A 411 -17.46 -1.78 -9.33
N SER A 412 -17.35 -2.42 -10.49
CA SER A 412 -17.44 -3.87 -10.69
C SER A 412 -16.57 -4.32 -11.85
N GLY A 413 -16.25 -5.60 -11.95
CA GLY A 413 -15.56 -6.17 -13.11
C GLY A 413 -16.40 -6.12 -14.39
N ASP A 414 -15.71 -6.10 -15.53
CA ASP A 414 -16.31 -6.44 -16.82
C ASP A 414 -16.15 -7.94 -17.06
N MET A 415 -17.27 -8.67 -16.95
CA MET A 415 -17.31 -10.12 -17.05
C MET A 415 -17.54 -10.64 -18.47
N THR A 416 -17.55 -9.75 -19.46
CA THR A 416 -17.80 -10.12 -20.86
C THR A 416 -16.73 -11.11 -21.36
N GLY A 417 -17.17 -12.31 -21.76
CA GLY A 417 -16.31 -13.41 -22.21
C GLY A 417 -15.75 -14.30 -21.09
N VAL A 418 -16.00 -13.98 -19.83
CA VAL A 418 -15.58 -14.73 -18.63
C VAL A 418 -16.74 -14.92 -17.65
N GLU A 419 -17.98 -14.89 -18.15
CA GLU A 419 -19.22 -14.88 -17.37
C GLU A 419 -19.34 -16.09 -16.43
N GLU A 420 -18.73 -17.20 -16.82
CA GLU A 420 -18.68 -18.45 -16.05
C GLU A 420 -17.88 -18.38 -14.75
N MET A 421 -17.16 -17.28 -14.48
CA MET A 421 -16.49 -16.98 -13.21
C MET A 421 -17.20 -15.90 -12.38
N ASP A 422 -18.27 -15.30 -12.88
CA ASP A 422 -19.01 -14.26 -12.16
C ASP A 422 -19.81 -14.85 -10.99
N ASN A 423 -19.61 -14.30 -9.79
CA ASN A 423 -20.40 -14.63 -8.60
C ASN A 423 -21.79 -13.96 -8.58
N GLY A 424 -22.22 -13.34 -9.68
CA GLY A 424 -23.48 -12.63 -9.85
C GLY A 424 -23.44 -11.18 -9.36
N ARG A 425 -22.26 -10.67 -9.01
CA ARG A 425 -22.05 -9.28 -8.57
C ARG A 425 -20.95 -8.58 -9.40
N GLY A 426 -20.48 -9.21 -10.47
CA GLY A 426 -19.35 -8.71 -11.28
C GLY A 426 -18.00 -8.92 -10.59
N PHE A 427 -17.85 -9.98 -9.79
CA PHE A 427 -16.60 -10.34 -9.10
C PHE A 427 -16.32 -11.84 -9.14
N ILE A 428 -15.06 -12.24 -8.90
CA ILE A 428 -14.63 -13.64 -8.83
C ILE A 428 -14.47 -14.06 -7.36
N ASP A 429 -15.02 -15.23 -6.99
CA ASP A 429 -14.83 -15.83 -5.67
C ASP A 429 -13.59 -16.73 -5.63
N THR A 430 -12.76 -16.57 -4.59
CA THR A 430 -11.55 -17.38 -4.38
C THR A 430 -11.57 -18.14 -3.05
N GLU A 431 -10.72 -19.16 -2.97
CA GLU A 431 -10.38 -19.92 -1.77
C GLU A 431 -9.02 -19.44 -1.21
N ALA A 432 -8.42 -20.22 -0.31
CA ALA A 432 -7.09 -19.91 0.24
C ALA A 432 -6.04 -19.76 -0.88
N GLY A 433 -5.09 -18.84 -0.69
CA GLY A 433 -4.03 -18.59 -1.68
C GLY A 433 -4.55 -18.01 -3.01
N TYR A 434 -5.75 -17.43 -3.02
CA TYR A 434 -6.34 -16.81 -4.21
C TYR A 434 -6.69 -17.77 -5.36
N LYS A 435 -6.79 -19.08 -5.10
CA LYS A 435 -7.31 -20.05 -6.08
C LYS A 435 -8.79 -19.79 -6.37
N VAL A 436 -9.19 -19.77 -7.64
CA VAL A 436 -10.58 -19.54 -8.04
C VAL A 436 -11.44 -20.73 -7.63
N LYS A 437 -12.57 -20.45 -6.99
CA LYS A 437 -13.45 -21.48 -6.44
C LYS A 437 -13.95 -22.42 -7.55
N GLY A 438 -13.74 -23.73 -7.35
CA GLY A 438 -14.23 -24.76 -8.27
C GLY A 438 -13.50 -24.84 -9.61
N ARG A 439 -12.39 -24.13 -9.80
CA ARG A 439 -11.57 -24.18 -11.02
C ARG A 439 -10.13 -24.55 -10.69
N ASP A 440 -9.67 -25.66 -11.25
CA ASP A 440 -8.27 -26.05 -11.10
C ASP A 440 -7.37 -25.14 -11.96
N LYS A 441 -6.11 -24.93 -11.58
CA LYS A 441 -5.13 -24.04 -12.25
C LYS A 441 -5.45 -22.54 -12.30
N HIS A 442 -6.64 -22.10 -11.87
CA HIS A 442 -7.08 -20.71 -11.95
C HIS A 442 -6.89 -20.00 -10.60
N PHE A 443 -6.33 -18.79 -10.65
CA PHE A 443 -6.10 -17.90 -9.50
C PHE A 443 -6.60 -16.51 -9.84
N ALA A 444 -7.02 -15.70 -8.87
CA ALA A 444 -7.53 -14.35 -9.14
C ALA A 444 -7.14 -13.35 -8.05
N GLY A 445 -6.84 -12.11 -8.41
CA GLY A 445 -6.39 -11.10 -7.46
C GLY A 445 -6.58 -9.67 -7.96
N GLY A 446 -6.48 -8.72 -7.04
CA GLY A 446 -6.82 -7.31 -7.27
C GLY A 446 -8.31 -7.03 -7.14
N ASP A 447 -8.73 -5.91 -7.73
CA ASP A 447 -10.09 -5.38 -7.56
C ASP A 447 -11.19 -6.27 -8.14
N ILE A 448 -10.85 -7.27 -8.97
CA ILE A 448 -11.80 -8.28 -9.47
C ILE A 448 -12.36 -9.18 -8.35
N LEU A 449 -11.67 -9.27 -7.21
CA LEU A 449 -12.20 -9.93 -6.02
C LEU A 449 -13.14 -8.99 -5.25
N LYS A 450 -12.65 -7.78 -5.02
CA LYS A 450 -13.34 -6.69 -4.34
C LYS A 450 -12.49 -5.42 -4.49
N PRO A 451 -13.07 -4.28 -4.94
CA PRO A 451 -12.35 -3.03 -5.07
C PRO A 451 -11.74 -2.58 -3.74
N HIS A 452 -10.45 -2.27 -3.74
CA HIS A 452 -9.71 -1.80 -2.56
C HIS A 452 -8.54 -0.89 -2.98
N LEU A 453 -7.54 -0.78 -2.11
CA LEU A 453 -6.31 -0.03 -2.36
C LEU A 453 -5.40 -0.73 -3.36
N LEU A 454 -4.64 0.05 -4.14
CA LEU A 454 -3.62 -0.46 -5.06
C LEU A 454 -2.59 -1.36 -4.37
N THR A 455 -2.14 -0.99 -3.16
CA THR A 455 -1.21 -1.81 -2.36
C THR A 455 -1.81 -3.18 -1.98
N THR A 456 -3.14 -3.27 -1.84
CA THR A 456 -3.83 -4.56 -1.63
C THR A 456 -3.77 -5.40 -2.89
N ALA A 457 -4.02 -4.81 -4.06
CA ALA A 457 -3.91 -5.52 -5.33
C ALA A 457 -2.48 -6.05 -5.58
N ILE A 458 -1.45 -5.26 -5.26
CA ILE A 458 -0.05 -5.68 -5.34
C ILE A 458 0.24 -6.85 -4.39
N GLY A 459 -0.19 -6.76 -3.13
CA GLY A 459 -0.03 -7.85 -2.17
C GLY A 459 -0.73 -9.14 -2.58
N GLN A 460 -1.95 -9.03 -3.13
CA GLN A 460 -2.68 -10.17 -3.70
C GLN A 460 -1.95 -10.79 -4.89
N GLY A 461 -1.38 -9.98 -5.79
CA GLY A 461 -0.56 -10.46 -6.90
C GLY A 461 0.68 -11.22 -6.44
N ARG A 462 1.39 -10.71 -5.42
CA ARG A 462 2.55 -11.39 -4.82
C ARG A 462 2.18 -12.74 -4.20
N ILE A 463 1.16 -12.75 -3.34
CA ILE A 463 0.71 -13.98 -2.66
C ILE A 463 0.18 -15.00 -3.68
N ALA A 464 -0.52 -14.56 -4.72
CA ALA A 464 -0.99 -15.44 -5.78
C ALA A 464 0.19 -16.04 -6.58
N ALA A 465 1.25 -15.26 -6.86
CA ALA A 465 2.46 -15.80 -7.50
C ALA A 465 3.14 -16.88 -6.66
N GLU A 466 3.35 -16.63 -5.36
CA GLU A 466 3.84 -17.65 -4.41
C GLU A 466 2.96 -18.91 -4.41
N THR A 467 1.63 -18.73 -4.33
CA THR A 467 0.70 -19.87 -4.33
C THR A 467 0.71 -20.63 -5.66
N ILE A 468 0.87 -19.93 -6.79
CA ILE A 468 0.99 -20.56 -8.11
C ILE A 468 2.26 -21.40 -8.17
N THR A 469 3.39 -20.93 -7.63
CA THR A 469 4.63 -21.71 -7.55
C THR A 469 4.41 -22.99 -6.74
N ASP A 470 3.87 -22.89 -5.52
CA ASP A 470 3.60 -24.06 -4.66
C ASP A 470 2.70 -25.08 -5.38
N TYR A 471 1.62 -24.58 -6.01
CA TYR A 471 0.71 -25.40 -6.81
C TYR A 471 1.40 -26.10 -8.00
N LEU A 472 2.37 -25.46 -8.65
CA LEU A 472 3.07 -26.02 -9.81
C LEU A 472 4.17 -27.03 -9.43
N ASP A 473 4.66 -26.97 -8.19
CA ASP A 473 5.71 -27.83 -7.66
C ASP A 473 5.15 -29.18 -7.18
N ASP A 474 4.21 -29.18 -6.24
CA ASP A 474 3.60 -30.41 -5.69
C ASP A 474 2.05 -30.40 -5.63
N GLY A 475 1.42 -29.26 -5.89
CA GLY A 475 -0.04 -29.11 -5.93
C GLY A 475 -0.67 -28.78 -4.58
N ASP A 476 0.11 -28.73 -3.51
CA ASP A 476 -0.37 -28.34 -2.19
C ASP A 476 -0.30 -26.81 -2.03
N ILE A 477 -1.32 -26.24 -1.38
CA ILE A 477 -1.34 -24.81 -1.03
C ILE A 477 -1.07 -24.71 0.46
N ASP A 478 0.12 -24.24 0.79
CA ASP A 478 0.56 -24.14 2.17
C ASP A 478 -0.26 -23.13 2.97
N LYS A 479 -0.41 -23.42 4.27
CA LYS A 479 -1.07 -22.51 5.19
C LYS A 479 -0.17 -21.29 5.42
N ARG A 480 -0.60 -20.15 4.90
CA ARG A 480 0.08 -18.87 5.07
C ARG A 480 0.18 -18.44 6.55
N PRO A 481 1.27 -17.75 6.94
CA PRO A 481 1.50 -17.33 8.32
C PRO A 481 0.43 -16.34 8.81
N ARG A 482 0.31 -16.21 10.14
CA ARG A 482 -0.65 -15.27 10.75
C ARG A 482 -0.29 -13.81 10.43
N VAL A 483 1.01 -13.50 10.39
CA VAL A 483 1.54 -12.19 10.00
C VAL A 483 2.31 -12.39 8.70
N ASP A 484 1.61 -12.19 7.59
CA ASP A 484 2.07 -12.52 6.24
C ASP A 484 2.63 -11.29 5.51
N VAL A 485 3.81 -10.88 5.98
CA VAL A 485 4.57 -9.75 5.45
C VAL A 485 6.04 -10.14 5.40
N HIS A 486 6.86 -9.38 4.68
CA HIS A 486 8.30 -9.62 4.69
C HIS A 486 8.86 -9.25 6.06
N HIS A 487 9.67 -10.16 6.58
CA HIS A 487 10.32 -10.04 7.88
C HIS A 487 11.82 -10.08 7.71
N PHE A 488 12.53 -9.40 8.61
CA PHE A 488 13.96 -9.59 8.75
C PHE A 488 14.25 -11.03 9.18
N ASN A 489 15.20 -11.68 8.51
CA ASN A 489 15.65 -13.02 8.84
C ASN A 489 17.11 -12.96 9.29
N LEU A 490 17.36 -13.28 10.57
CA LEU A 490 18.71 -13.23 11.13
C LEU A 490 19.66 -14.23 10.47
N MET A 491 19.19 -15.42 10.11
CA MET A 491 20.04 -16.43 9.46
C MET A 491 20.46 -15.98 8.06
N ALA A 492 19.54 -15.40 7.28
CA ALA A 492 19.88 -14.82 5.99
C ALA A 492 20.90 -13.67 6.11
N GLU A 493 20.73 -12.79 7.10
CA GLU A 493 21.70 -11.72 7.39
C GLU A 493 23.08 -12.30 7.77
N LEU A 494 23.13 -13.30 8.65
CA LEU A 494 24.38 -13.94 9.04
C LEU A 494 25.07 -14.60 7.84
N HIS A 495 24.30 -15.31 7.02
CA HIS A 495 24.81 -15.94 5.80
C HIS A 495 25.39 -14.91 4.83
N GLN A 496 24.64 -13.85 4.55
CA GLN A 496 25.07 -12.75 3.67
C GLN A 496 26.36 -12.08 4.14
N ARG A 497 26.59 -12.05 5.46
CA ARG A 497 27.80 -11.47 6.06
C ARG A 497 28.93 -12.48 6.27
N GLY A 498 28.76 -13.74 5.85
CA GLY A 498 29.75 -14.81 6.02
C GLY A 498 29.95 -15.22 7.48
N LYS A 499 28.87 -15.19 8.27
CA LYS A 499 28.85 -15.41 9.73
C LYS A 499 27.87 -16.51 10.14
N ASP A 500 27.67 -17.49 9.26
CA ASP A 500 26.86 -18.66 9.54
C ASP A 500 27.32 -19.34 10.84
N PRO A 501 26.38 -19.80 11.68
CA PRO A 501 26.70 -20.77 12.74
C PRO A 501 27.35 -22.02 12.16
N GLU A 502 28.17 -22.70 12.96
CA GLU A 502 28.74 -24.00 12.57
C GLU A 502 27.65 -25.05 12.33
N ALA A 503 27.96 -26.11 11.59
CA ALA A 503 27.03 -27.21 11.41
C ALA A 503 26.78 -27.94 12.74
N TYR A 504 25.52 -28.20 13.07
CA TYR A 504 25.19 -29.04 14.22
C TYR A 504 25.61 -30.48 13.95
N ASP A 505 26.36 -31.08 14.87
CA ASP A 505 26.91 -32.44 14.74
C ASP A 505 25.87 -33.56 14.94
N HIS A 506 24.60 -33.19 15.17
CA HIS A 506 23.49 -34.08 15.49
C HIS A 506 23.72 -34.95 16.74
N MET A 507 24.66 -34.58 17.61
CA MET A 507 24.91 -35.23 18.88
C MET A 507 24.19 -34.49 20.00
N GLN A 508 23.62 -35.25 20.94
CA GLN A 508 22.97 -34.64 22.10
C GLN A 508 23.98 -33.82 22.91
N THR A 509 23.81 -32.50 22.92
CA THR A 509 24.64 -31.57 23.71
C THR A 509 23.87 -31.11 24.93
N ARG A 510 24.52 -31.04 26.10
CA ARG A 510 23.93 -30.48 27.31
C ARG A 510 24.14 -28.97 27.33
N GLY A 511 23.10 -28.23 26.92
CA GLY A 511 23.15 -26.77 26.81
C GLY A 511 23.88 -26.33 25.53
N THR A 512 23.51 -25.16 25.03
CA THR A 512 24.08 -24.59 23.79
C THR A 512 24.77 -23.26 24.03
N ASN A 513 24.99 -22.83 25.27
CA ASN A 513 25.46 -21.48 25.60
C ASN A 513 26.85 -21.11 25.02
N ASP A 514 27.72 -22.10 24.77
CA ASP A 514 29.04 -21.91 24.15
C ASP A 514 29.12 -22.56 22.76
N ALA A 515 28.00 -23.04 22.22
CA ALA A 515 27.97 -23.85 21.01
C ALA A 515 28.00 -22.97 19.74
N ALA A 516 29.04 -23.08 18.92
CA ALA A 516 29.17 -22.30 17.69
C ALA A 516 28.09 -22.59 16.63
N PHE A 517 27.36 -23.72 16.74
CA PHE A 517 26.28 -24.11 15.83
C PHE A 517 24.92 -23.45 16.15
N ALA A 518 24.79 -22.74 17.27
CA ALA A 518 23.52 -22.17 17.72
C ALA A 518 23.57 -20.64 17.76
N VAL A 519 22.47 -19.99 17.37
CA VAL A 519 22.25 -18.58 17.70
C VAL A 519 21.69 -18.51 19.11
N HIS A 520 22.47 -17.99 20.04
CA HIS A 520 22.06 -17.92 21.45
C HIS A 520 21.00 -16.87 21.67
N ASN A 521 20.06 -17.21 22.57
CA ASN A 521 19.18 -16.25 23.23
C ASN A 521 18.30 -15.46 22.25
N TYR A 522 18.03 -16.03 21.08
CA TYR A 522 17.23 -15.40 20.04
C TYR A 522 16.00 -16.25 19.78
N GLU A 523 14.85 -15.59 19.65
CA GLU A 523 13.63 -16.21 19.17
C GLU A 523 12.99 -15.30 18.12
N ASP A 524 12.62 -15.88 16.98
CA ASP A 524 11.87 -15.16 15.96
C ASP A 524 10.37 -15.44 16.09
N ARG A 525 9.60 -14.41 16.41
CA ARG A 525 8.13 -14.43 16.47
C ARG A 525 7.49 -13.56 15.41
N SER A 526 8.25 -13.06 14.43
CA SER A 526 7.77 -12.16 13.37
C SER A 526 6.55 -12.71 12.64
N ALA A 527 6.58 -13.99 12.22
CA ALA A 527 5.47 -14.63 11.51
C ALA A 527 4.16 -14.77 12.31
N THR A 528 4.18 -14.53 13.63
CA THR A 528 3.03 -14.79 14.52
C THR A 528 2.63 -13.61 15.40
N GLN A 529 3.52 -12.64 15.64
CA GLN A 529 3.31 -11.56 16.61
C GLN A 529 3.70 -10.19 16.05
N ILE A 530 2.79 -9.24 16.24
CA ILE A 530 3.05 -7.81 16.05
C ILE A 530 3.34 -7.18 17.42
N ILE A 531 4.43 -6.42 17.53
CA ILE A 531 4.82 -5.70 18.74
C ILE A 531 3.87 -4.52 19.01
N ARG A 532 3.30 -4.44 20.21
CA ARG A 532 2.38 -3.36 20.61
C ARG A 532 3.13 -2.18 21.22
N HIS A 533 2.61 -0.97 21.06
CA HIS A 533 3.16 0.25 21.70
C HIS A 533 3.37 0.13 23.22
N THR A 534 2.52 -0.64 23.91
CA THR A 534 2.62 -0.90 25.36
C THR A 534 3.85 -1.72 25.76
N GLU A 535 4.51 -2.36 24.80
CA GLU A 535 5.73 -3.14 25.03
C GLU A 535 7.01 -2.30 24.87
N LEU A 536 6.89 -1.05 24.40
CA LEU A 536 8.02 -0.14 24.17
C LEU A 536 8.29 0.72 25.40
N PHE A 537 9.58 0.97 25.69
CA PHE A 537 9.96 2.02 26.62
C PHE A 537 10.01 3.37 25.88
N LYS A 538 8.83 3.98 25.71
CA LYS A 538 8.63 5.21 24.91
C LYS A 538 9.41 6.42 25.41
N GLY A 539 9.68 6.50 26.71
CA GLY A 539 10.45 7.59 27.32
C GLY A 539 11.90 7.70 26.83
N HIS A 540 12.42 6.69 26.11
CA HIS A 540 13.73 6.77 25.48
C HIS A 540 13.79 7.71 24.27
N PHE A 541 12.65 7.95 23.61
CA PHE A 541 12.64 8.64 22.31
C PHE A 541 12.33 10.13 22.47
N ASP A 542 13.10 10.95 21.76
CA ASP A 542 12.87 12.39 21.70
C ASP A 542 11.61 12.74 20.87
N LEU A 543 10.99 13.85 21.23
CA LEU A 543 9.89 14.46 20.48
C LEU A 543 10.47 15.22 19.29
N ILE A 544 10.35 14.63 18.10
CA ILE A 544 10.91 15.15 16.85
C ILE A 544 9.74 15.36 15.88
N PRO A 545 9.43 16.61 15.49
CA PRO A 545 8.39 16.89 14.50
C PRO A 545 8.59 16.09 13.22
N ARG A 546 7.48 15.67 12.61
CA ARG A 546 7.50 14.98 11.33
C ARG A 546 7.93 15.94 10.23
N GLY A 547 8.90 15.53 9.41
CA GLY A 547 9.09 16.18 8.11
C GLY A 547 7.80 15.97 7.32
N ARG A 548 7.16 17.03 6.85
CA ARG A 548 6.05 16.90 5.91
C ARG A 548 6.60 17.18 4.53
N ARG A 549 6.18 16.41 3.53
CA ARG A 549 6.50 16.74 2.14
C ARG A 549 5.92 18.10 1.81
N ASP A 550 6.69 18.88 1.07
CA ASP A 550 6.19 20.13 0.52
C ASP A 550 5.24 19.81 -0.62
N GLU A 551 4.25 20.68 -0.82
CA GLU A 551 3.23 20.53 -1.86
C GLU A 551 3.10 21.83 -2.65
N VAL A 552 2.97 21.70 -3.97
CA VAL A 552 2.62 22.81 -4.85
C VAL A 552 1.13 23.07 -4.70
N HIS A 553 0.79 24.06 -3.88
CA HIS A 553 -0.59 24.50 -3.68
C HIS A 553 -1.04 25.42 -4.81
N ILE A 554 -2.18 25.08 -5.41
CA ILE A 554 -2.84 25.87 -6.45
C ILE A 554 -4.26 26.14 -6.00
N GLU A 555 -4.62 27.41 -5.85
CA GLU A 555 -5.92 27.83 -5.32
C GLU A 555 -6.86 28.36 -6.40
N GLY A 556 -8.15 28.06 -6.25
CA GLY A 556 -9.21 28.64 -7.09
C GLY A 556 -8.98 28.41 -8.59
N ASP A 557 -9.15 29.47 -9.40
CA ASP A 557 -9.02 29.38 -10.86
C ASP A 557 -7.59 29.19 -11.37
N ALA A 558 -6.56 29.28 -10.51
CA ALA A 558 -5.19 28.96 -10.91
C ALA A 558 -5.01 27.47 -11.26
N VAL A 559 -5.97 26.62 -10.87
CA VAL A 559 -5.96 25.17 -11.14
C VAL A 559 -6.34 24.83 -12.59
N LEU A 560 -6.92 25.77 -13.33
CA LEU A 560 -7.41 25.55 -14.69
C LEU A 560 -6.27 25.19 -15.65
N GLY A 561 -6.35 24.01 -16.24
CA GLY A 561 -5.35 23.48 -17.17
C GLY A 561 -4.02 23.08 -16.51
N ASN A 562 -3.89 23.15 -15.18
CA ASN A 562 -2.71 22.66 -14.48
C ASN A 562 -2.89 21.15 -14.18
N PHE A 563 -1.95 20.35 -14.66
CA PHE A 563 -1.86 18.91 -14.37
C PHE A 563 -0.44 18.51 -13.97
N GLU A 564 0.31 19.43 -13.36
CA GLU A 564 1.65 19.18 -12.83
C GLU A 564 1.54 18.41 -11.50
N GLU A 565 2.57 17.58 -11.22
CA GLU A 565 2.67 16.87 -9.96
C GLU A 565 2.70 17.84 -8.77
N ARG A 566 1.91 17.55 -7.73
CA ARG A 566 1.81 18.43 -6.55
C ARG A 566 2.86 18.13 -5.49
N ILE A 567 3.15 16.85 -5.28
CA ILE A 567 3.97 16.41 -4.16
C ILE A 567 5.43 16.60 -4.52
N ILE A 568 6.14 17.37 -3.70
CA ILE A 568 7.59 17.50 -3.82
C ILE A 568 8.21 16.37 -3.00
N ALA A 569 8.94 15.49 -3.70
CA ALA A 569 9.64 14.37 -3.08
C ALA A 569 10.68 14.87 -2.05
N TYR A 570 10.99 14.03 -1.07
CA TYR A 570 12.06 14.33 -0.13
C TYR A 570 13.42 14.47 -0.81
N SER A 571 14.26 15.31 -0.25
CA SER A 571 15.71 15.23 -0.46
C SER A 571 16.29 14.02 0.26
N GLU A 572 17.53 13.64 -0.10
CA GLU A 572 18.26 12.58 0.60
C GLU A 572 18.33 12.83 2.11
N GLU A 573 18.67 14.06 2.52
CA GLU A 573 18.78 14.43 3.94
C GLU A 573 17.43 14.30 4.67
N GLN A 574 16.32 14.68 4.02
CA GLN A 574 14.98 14.53 4.59
C GLN A 574 14.62 13.05 4.75
N ALA A 575 14.92 12.21 3.76
CA ALA A 575 14.65 10.77 3.84
C ALA A 575 15.47 10.08 4.95
N GLN A 576 16.75 10.44 5.11
CA GLN A 576 17.60 9.91 6.17
C GLN A 576 17.12 10.34 7.56
N LYS A 577 16.81 11.63 7.75
CA LYS A 577 16.25 12.17 9.00
C LYS A 577 14.91 11.51 9.36
N GLU A 578 14.07 11.24 8.37
CA GLU A 578 12.82 10.55 8.62
C GLU A 578 13.06 9.08 9.03
N GLY A 579 14.07 8.42 8.45
CA GLY A 579 14.55 7.11 8.91
C GLY A 579 15.00 7.10 10.37
N GLU A 580 15.67 8.15 10.84
CA GLU A 580 16.12 8.30 12.23
C GLU A 580 14.95 8.36 13.24
N ARG A 581 13.77 8.82 12.81
CA ARG A 581 12.55 8.82 13.64
C ARG A 581 11.98 7.41 13.85
N CYS A 582 12.41 6.41 13.09
CA CYS A 582 11.93 5.04 13.25
C CYS A 582 12.30 4.45 14.62
N LEU A 583 11.29 3.97 15.36
CA LEU A 583 11.46 3.37 16.70
C LEU A 583 12.08 1.96 16.67
N SER A 584 12.32 1.37 15.49
CA SER A 584 12.81 -0.01 15.32
C SER A 584 12.03 -1.05 16.14
N CYS A 585 10.70 -0.89 16.23
CA CYS A 585 9.83 -1.69 17.08
C CYS A 585 10.11 -3.20 16.90
N GLY A 586 10.28 -3.94 18.00
CA GLY A 586 10.50 -5.39 17.98
C GLY A 586 11.87 -5.86 17.47
N MET A 587 12.86 -4.96 17.33
CA MET A 587 14.24 -5.29 16.96
C MET A 587 15.26 -4.40 17.71
N CYS A 588 16.49 -4.86 17.91
CA CYS A 588 17.59 -4.03 18.39
C CYS A 588 17.97 -2.93 17.39
N PHE A 589 18.29 -1.74 17.89
CA PHE A 589 18.80 -0.61 17.10
C PHE A 589 20.09 0.00 17.66
N GLU A 590 20.85 -0.80 18.41
CA GLU A 590 22.19 -0.45 18.90
C GLU A 590 22.26 0.73 19.90
N CYS A 591 21.24 0.94 20.73
CA CYS A 591 21.18 2.08 21.68
C CYS A 591 22.00 1.92 22.97
N ASP A 592 22.61 0.75 23.19
CA ASP A 592 23.42 0.42 24.38
C ASP A 592 22.74 0.46 25.76
N ASN A 593 21.46 0.85 25.90
CA ASN A 593 20.78 0.89 27.21
C ASN A 593 20.93 -0.41 28.01
N CYS A 594 20.70 -1.57 27.37
CA CYS A 594 20.78 -2.86 28.04
C CYS A 594 22.20 -3.19 28.55
N VAL A 595 23.25 -2.69 27.90
CA VAL A 595 24.64 -2.82 28.33
C VAL A 595 24.94 -1.85 29.47
N ILE A 596 24.55 -0.58 29.32
CA ILE A 596 24.84 0.50 30.28
C ILE A 596 24.16 0.24 31.64
N TYR A 597 22.91 -0.21 31.63
CA TYR A 597 22.14 -0.41 32.87
C TYR A 597 22.28 -1.82 33.45
N CYS A 598 23.08 -2.71 32.85
CA CYS A 598 23.27 -4.06 33.40
C CYS A 598 24.17 -3.98 34.65
N PRO A 599 23.66 -4.28 35.86
CA PRO A 599 24.46 -4.14 37.09
C PRO A 599 25.52 -5.24 37.24
N GLN A 600 25.48 -6.28 36.41
CA GLN A 600 26.36 -7.45 36.50
C GLN A 600 27.34 -7.55 35.32
N ASP A 601 27.31 -6.57 34.40
CA ASP A 601 28.01 -6.65 33.11
C ASP A 601 27.72 -7.97 32.37
N ALA A 602 26.52 -8.50 32.57
CA ALA A 602 26.06 -9.74 31.95
C ALA A 602 25.67 -9.51 30.48
N VAL A 603 25.12 -8.34 30.14
CA VAL A 603 24.83 -7.96 28.75
C VAL A 603 26.02 -7.18 28.20
N PHE A 604 26.58 -7.63 27.08
CA PHE A 604 27.75 -7.02 26.48
C PHE A 604 27.61 -6.89 24.96
N ARG A 605 28.37 -5.97 24.37
CA ARG A 605 28.39 -5.78 22.91
C ARG A 605 29.11 -6.95 22.24
N VAL A 606 28.54 -7.46 21.16
CA VAL A 606 29.22 -8.42 20.29
C VAL A 606 30.47 -7.76 19.70
N LYS A 607 31.54 -8.55 19.53
CA LYS A 607 32.79 -8.06 18.94
C LYS A 607 32.52 -7.41 17.59
N LYS A 608 33.23 -6.32 17.28
CA LYS A 608 33.04 -5.56 16.03
C LYS A 608 33.19 -6.42 14.77
N SER A 609 34.08 -7.41 14.79
CA SER A 609 34.24 -8.38 13.69
C SER A 609 32.99 -9.23 13.46
N ASP A 610 32.23 -9.51 14.52
CA ASP A 610 31.16 -10.51 14.53
C ASP A 610 29.76 -9.85 14.52
N ARG A 611 29.68 -8.56 14.84
CA ARG A 611 28.46 -7.74 14.83
C ARG A 611 27.75 -7.68 13.46
N THR A 612 26.42 -7.85 13.46
CA THR A 612 25.53 -7.65 12.30
C THR A 612 24.20 -7.03 12.76
N VAL A 613 23.35 -6.62 11.81
CA VAL A 613 21.98 -6.19 12.11
C VAL A 613 21.25 -7.34 12.84
N GLY A 614 20.47 -7.01 13.86
CA GLY A 614 19.80 -7.99 14.71
C GLY A 614 20.70 -8.72 15.73
N ARG A 615 22.04 -8.64 15.60
CA ARG A 615 23.03 -9.29 16.50
C ARG A 615 24.07 -8.28 17.02
N TYR A 616 23.60 -7.38 17.88
CA TYR A 616 24.42 -6.31 18.46
C TYR A 616 24.95 -6.62 19.87
N VAL A 617 24.12 -7.28 20.69
CA VAL A 617 24.40 -7.60 22.10
C VAL A 617 24.22 -9.08 22.36
N ASP A 618 24.95 -9.59 23.34
CA ASP A 618 24.85 -10.95 23.83
C ASP A 618 24.75 -10.96 25.37
N THR A 619 24.41 -12.09 25.97
CA THR A 619 24.26 -12.25 27.41
C THR A 619 25.11 -13.40 27.95
N ASP A 620 25.96 -13.07 28.91
CA ASP A 620 26.66 -14.04 29.76
C ASP A 620 25.74 -14.49 30.90
N TYR A 621 25.16 -15.68 30.75
CA TYR A 621 24.26 -16.24 31.75
C TYR A 621 24.95 -16.65 33.05
N THR A 622 26.27 -16.75 33.09
CA THR A 622 26.99 -17.02 34.35
C THR A 622 26.99 -15.79 35.26
N LYS A 623 26.79 -14.60 34.69
CA LYS A 623 26.69 -13.32 35.40
C LYS A 623 25.25 -12.82 35.53
N CYS A 624 24.35 -13.29 34.67
CA CYS A 624 22.97 -12.82 34.68
C CYS A 624 22.25 -13.29 35.94
N ILE A 625 21.76 -12.33 36.73
CA ILE A 625 20.91 -12.61 37.89
C ILE A 625 19.42 -12.46 37.57
N GLY A 626 19.02 -12.27 36.30
CA GLY A 626 17.60 -12.13 35.95
C GLY A 626 16.89 -10.98 36.68
N CYS A 627 17.53 -9.81 36.81
CA CYS A 627 16.96 -8.62 37.47
C CYS A 627 15.98 -7.81 36.61
N HIS A 628 15.75 -8.22 35.36
CA HIS A 628 14.83 -7.60 34.38
C HIS A 628 15.19 -6.19 33.88
N ILE A 629 16.17 -5.51 34.48
CA ILE A 629 16.56 -4.13 34.12
C ILE A 629 16.81 -3.98 32.61
N CYS A 630 17.55 -4.90 31.98
CA CYS A 630 17.84 -4.84 30.55
C CYS A 630 16.58 -4.87 29.67
N ALA A 631 15.57 -5.65 30.06
CA ALA A 631 14.27 -5.67 29.40
C ALA A 631 13.46 -4.41 29.69
N ASP A 632 13.52 -3.90 30.92
CA ASP A 632 12.79 -2.70 31.32
C ASP A 632 13.27 -1.42 30.63
N VAL A 633 14.57 -1.33 30.32
CA VAL A 633 15.16 -0.18 29.62
C VAL A 633 15.24 -0.36 28.09
N CYS A 634 14.75 -1.49 27.55
CA CYS A 634 14.76 -1.78 26.13
C CYS A 634 13.70 -0.91 25.40
N PRO A 635 14.11 0.05 24.54
CA PRO A 635 13.15 0.98 23.94
C PRO A 635 12.17 0.31 22.98
N THR A 636 12.60 -0.78 22.32
CA THR A 636 11.86 -1.41 21.22
C THR A 636 11.05 -2.63 21.64
N GLY A 637 11.14 -3.05 22.90
CA GLY A 637 10.53 -4.27 23.39
C GLY A 637 11.17 -5.57 22.89
N TYR A 638 12.39 -5.49 22.32
CA TYR A 638 13.15 -6.62 21.77
C TYR A 638 13.61 -7.62 22.84
N ILE A 639 13.88 -7.17 24.06
CA ILE A 639 14.33 -8.06 25.15
C ILE A 639 13.12 -8.49 25.98
N LYS A 640 12.90 -9.80 26.08
CA LYS A 640 11.92 -10.43 26.97
C LYS A 640 12.63 -11.29 28.01
N MET A 641 12.01 -11.46 29.16
CA MET A 641 12.56 -12.28 30.24
C MET A 641 11.82 -13.62 30.27
N GLY A 642 12.55 -14.74 30.41
CA GLY A 642 11.99 -16.05 30.77
C GLY A 642 11.38 -16.85 29.62
N LEU A 643 12.17 -17.19 28.62
CA LEU A 643 11.80 -18.20 27.62
C LEU A 643 12.44 -19.55 27.98
N GLY A 644 11.86 -20.18 28.98
CA GLY A 644 12.23 -21.51 29.49
C GLY A 644 11.14 -22.13 30.37
N GLU A 645 9.89 -21.70 30.18
CA GLU A 645 8.70 -22.36 30.74
C GLU A 645 8.20 -23.47 29.81
#